data_AF-A0A928DE23-F1
#
_entry.id   AF-A0A928DE23-F1
#
_cell.length_a   1.000
_cell.length_b   1.000
_cell.length_c   1.000
_cell.angle_alpha   90.00
_cell.angle_beta   90.00
_cell.angle_gamma   90.00
#
_symmetry.space_group_name_H-M   'P 1'
#
loop_
_entity.id
_entity.type
_entity.pdbx_description
1 polymer ?
#
loop_
_entity_poly.entity_id
_entity_poly.type
_entity_poly.pdbx_seq_one_letter_code
_entity_poly.pdbx_strand_id
1 'polypeptide(L)'
;MNQVPRIILSVCFAGLLLFTTACGEKNKSTNVASLKVVQGENQLALPGEEFSKEIIVELLSPPGKSVFGGESKPEPVAGKKVEVIPGPGLTVTDAKLTSDAGGVVSFKVKAGNSIGDKYLTIIPEGSKVKQVLRFVVGAKLEGGEQEGLAGEKLNNPVAITLVKDDGSPAVGVPVYFFVTDSPERKNTASVDSKMVKTNEKGVASSEVKLGKTTGVYTVGVEVADPDNKYFIRTQKVKQLGIDRTSVILTLIGGLAFFLFGMKLMGDGLLKIAGENMKKILQFFSKRTTVAVLAGTVVTAIIQSSSATTVMVIGFINAGLLTLRQSIGLIFGANIGTTVTGQLVAFDLAAVALPAVAVGFLVMLAKKRIIKGWGETILGFGLLFFGMNLMSSEMKLLGEFPSFVNLFRSFDCAPAPGGFMPVGAVLGTILIGAIATFVIQSSSAAIGIIIALSAGGLINFYTAVPLLLGTNIGTTITAFLAALTANRVAKQAALAHMLFNVIGALIMFVLFYIPYGPANQPCFLYFINWITPGNAFAAHPQNIERNIAMAHTFFNIFAVLLLTPFAGLFTKLCEKILPLREPVKIQRLEPHLLKTPSIAIEQVVNVLRSMVQDSWKMVDQAVNQHFMKGEIDQESIEKLNEQEEKIDELQAELTNYLVRITRRPLTHHQSAIIPLLMHCTNDAERIADHTDNILKLTKRLNKTGRKLSDVAIHDLNKLWTVLDSQAHSVTLALASSSDKGNVHDALESERKINKLAKKYEKNYTRKKDLSELMADIDEEELELPVATDGDTEIEVSSEALEKEREINQLARQYENEHVKRRDAGKCAVETNVIFVEMLWELEKLGDHLANIAMRTPKIQEHYVEME
;
A
#
# COMPACT_ATOMS: atom_id res chain seq x y z
N MET A 1 -20.89 5.10 -24.24
CA MET A 1 -19.75 4.99 -23.29
C MET A 1 -18.64 6.06 -23.46
N ASN A 2 -18.91 7.26 -24.02
CA ASN A 2 -17.86 8.28 -24.26
C ASN A 2 -17.78 9.44 -23.24
N GLN A 3 -18.57 9.43 -22.15
CA GLN A 3 -18.59 10.53 -21.17
C GLN A 3 -17.83 10.26 -19.86
N VAL A 4 -17.54 8.99 -19.55
CA VAL A 4 -16.87 8.57 -18.30
C VAL A 4 -15.46 9.17 -18.14
N PRO A 5 -14.62 9.30 -19.20
CA PRO A 5 -13.28 9.90 -19.05
C PRO A 5 -13.32 11.38 -18.66
N ARG A 6 -14.33 12.14 -19.12
CA ARG A 6 -14.46 13.58 -18.80
C ARG A 6 -14.95 13.81 -17.38
N ILE A 7 -15.87 13.00 -16.89
CA ILE A 7 -16.38 13.11 -15.51
C ILE A 7 -15.28 12.71 -14.52
N ILE A 8 -14.50 11.67 -14.79
CA ILE A 8 -13.41 11.24 -13.90
C ILE A 8 -12.23 12.22 -13.94
N LEU A 9 -11.86 12.75 -15.11
CA LEU A 9 -10.87 13.82 -15.16
C LEU A 9 -11.36 15.03 -14.38
N SER A 10 -12.66 15.35 -14.47
CA SER A 10 -13.28 16.44 -13.70
C SER A 10 -13.38 16.15 -12.20
N VAL A 11 -13.49 14.88 -11.77
CA VAL A 11 -13.52 14.47 -10.35
C VAL A 11 -12.10 14.38 -9.77
N CYS A 12 -11.11 13.92 -10.54
CA CYS A 12 -9.69 14.03 -10.15
C CYS A 12 -9.26 15.49 -10.10
N PHE A 13 -9.73 16.34 -11.02
CA PHE A 13 -9.47 17.78 -11.03
C PHE A 13 -10.28 18.52 -9.94
N ALA A 14 -11.51 18.07 -9.62
CA ALA A 14 -12.33 18.60 -8.52
C ALA A 14 -11.81 18.15 -7.15
N GLY A 15 -11.27 16.94 -7.05
CA GLY A 15 -10.50 16.47 -5.91
C GLY A 15 -9.23 17.30 -5.75
N LEU A 16 -8.47 17.52 -6.83
CA LEU A 16 -7.33 18.43 -6.86
C LEU A 16 -7.74 19.86 -6.44
N LEU A 17 -8.91 20.34 -6.86
CA LEU A 17 -9.46 21.66 -6.51
C LEU A 17 -9.88 21.75 -5.03
N LEU A 18 -10.49 20.71 -4.46
CA LEU A 18 -10.78 20.61 -3.03
C LEU A 18 -9.49 20.53 -2.18
N PHE A 19 -8.37 20.10 -2.78
CA PHE A 19 -7.04 20.11 -2.14
C PHE A 19 -6.25 21.41 -2.38
N THR A 20 -6.62 22.24 -3.35
CA THR A 20 -5.98 23.55 -3.65
C THR A 20 -6.75 24.77 -3.11
N THR A 21 -7.95 24.61 -2.55
CA THR A 21 -8.79 25.70 -2.01
C THR A 21 -8.23 26.42 -0.77
N ALA A 22 -6.96 26.22 -0.40
CA ALA A 22 -6.25 27.07 0.55
C ALA A 22 -5.36 28.15 -0.14
N CYS A 23 -5.52 28.37 -1.44
CA CYS A 23 -4.85 29.45 -2.17
C CYS A 23 -5.57 30.80 -1.94
N GLY A 24 -5.18 31.53 -0.90
CA GLY A 24 -5.37 32.98 -0.84
C GLY A 24 -4.19 33.69 -1.51
N GLU A 25 -4.47 34.66 -2.39
CA GLU A 25 -3.46 35.59 -2.90
C GLU A 25 -2.78 36.32 -1.73
N LYS A 26 -1.47 36.10 -1.57
CA LYS A 26 -0.66 36.75 -0.53
C LYS A 26 0.10 37.93 -1.11
N ASN A 27 -0.38 39.12 -0.83
CA ASN A 27 0.41 40.34 -0.99
C ASN A 27 1.50 40.35 0.09
N LYS A 28 2.77 40.11 -0.28
CA LYS A 28 3.90 40.15 0.65
C LYS A 28 4.08 41.57 1.19
N SER A 29 3.74 41.78 2.46
CA SER A 29 3.97 43.07 3.13
C SER A 29 5.46 43.32 3.33
N THR A 30 5.94 44.49 2.93
CA THR A 30 7.32 44.97 3.20
C THR A 30 7.45 45.69 4.54
N ASN A 31 6.35 45.87 5.27
CA ASN A 31 6.32 46.49 6.59
C ASN A 31 6.67 45.48 7.68
N VAL A 32 7.57 45.86 8.59
CA VAL A 32 7.96 45.09 9.76
C VAL A 32 7.11 45.55 10.95
N ALA A 33 6.32 44.62 11.52
CA ALA A 33 5.43 44.86 12.66
C ALA A 33 6.00 44.36 13.99
N SER A 34 6.85 43.32 13.97
CA SER A 34 7.49 42.81 15.18
C SER A 34 8.87 42.23 14.89
N LEU A 35 9.75 42.28 15.89
CA LEU A 35 11.07 41.64 15.91
C LEU A 35 11.04 40.51 16.92
N LYS A 36 11.43 39.32 16.51
CA LYS A 36 11.53 38.16 17.39
C LYS A 36 12.99 37.77 17.55
N VAL A 37 13.50 37.84 18.77
CA VAL A 37 14.85 37.37 19.09
C VAL A 37 14.81 35.85 19.14
N VAL A 38 15.49 35.21 18.20
CA VAL A 38 15.57 33.75 18.10
C VAL A 38 16.65 33.22 19.03
N GLN A 39 17.80 33.92 19.10
CA GLN A 39 18.95 33.49 19.88
C GLN A 39 19.79 34.69 20.33
N GLY A 40 20.48 34.51 21.47
CA GLY A 40 21.60 35.36 21.87
C GLY A 40 21.27 36.49 22.85
N GLU A 41 20.08 36.52 23.44
CA GLU A 41 19.76 37.46 24.52
C GLU A 41 20.39 37.05 25.87
N ASN A 42 20.69 38.04 26.73
CA ASN A 42 21.19 37.84 28.11
C ASN A 42 22.50 37.04 28.21
N GLN A 43 23.39 37.18 27.23
CA GLN A 43 24.68 36.51 27.26
C GLN A 43 25.65 37.16 28.25
N LEU A 44 26.59 36.36 28.77
CA LEU A 44 27.69 36.84 29.60
C LEU A 44 29.04 36.59 28.90
N ALA A 45 29.96 37.53 29.06
CA ALA A 45 31.34 37.43 28.60
C ALA A 45 32.30 38.14 29.56
N LEU A 46 33.56 37.73 29.55
CA LEU A 46 34.61 38.49 30.22
C LEU A 46 34.95 39.77 29.43
N PRO A 47 35.53 40.79 30.07
CA PRO A 47 35.95 42.02 29.39
C PRO A 47 36.87 41.71 28.19
N GLY A 48 36.55 42.29 27.03
CA GLY A 48 37.33 42.10 25.81
C GLY A 48 37.08 40.80 25.04
N GLU A 49 36.27 39.87 25.57
CA GLU A 49 35.89 38.63 24.88
C GLU A 49 34.70 38.83 23.93
N GLU A 50 34.59 37.96 22.94
CA GLU A 50 33.40 37.85 22.09
C GLU A 50 32.31 37.06 22.83
N PHE A 51 31.06 37.49 22.73
CA PHE A 51 29.94 36.73 23.31
C PHE A 51 29.80 35.39 22.57
N SER A 52 29.50 34.33 23.32
CA SER A 52 29.63 32.95 22.83
C SER A 52 28.60 32.55 21.76
N LYS A 53 27.43 33.21 21.72
CA LYS A 53 26.36 32.94 20.76
C LYS A 53 26.17 34.14 19.83
N GLU A 54 26.00 33.86 18.55
CA GLU A 54 25.56 34.84 17.57
C GLU A 54 24.13 35.31 17.92
N ILE A 55 23.85 36.59 17.65
CA ILE A 55 22.51 37.15 17.78
C ILE A 55 21.74 36.82 16.52
N ILE A 56 20.56 36.23 16.67
CA ILE A 56 19.66 35.91 15.55
C ILE A 56 18.32 36.58 15.81
N VAL A 57 17.88 37.45 14.89
CA VAL A 57 16.60 38.17 14.98
C VAL A 57 15.79 37.99 13.71
N GLU A 58 14.53 37.59 13.88
CA GLU A 58 13.56 37.40 12.81
C GLU A 58 12.63 38.63 12.71
N LEU A 59 12.50 39.16 11.50
CA LEU A 59 11.65 40.30 11.14
C LEU A 59 10.31 39.78 10.64
N LEU A 60 9.22 40.16 11.31
CA LEU A 60 7.89 39.67 11.00
C LEU A 60 6.97 40.81 10.54
N SER A 61 6.12 40.51 9.55
CA SER A 61 5.10 41.39 9.00
C SER A 61 3.86 41.45 9.91
N PRO A 62 2.95 42.42 9.71
CA PRO A 62 1.65 42.39 10.39
C PRO A 62 0.89 41.09 10.04
N PRO A 63 0.09 40.55 10.97
CA PRO A 63 -0.82 39.45 10.64
C PRO A 63 -1.76 39.87 9.50
N GLY A 64 -1.86 39.02 8.47
CA GLY A 64 -2.71 39.25 7.31
C GLY A 64 -4.17 38.82 7.56
N LYS A 65 -5.05 39.03 6.59
CA LYS A 65 -6.41 38.48 6.62
C LYS A 65 -6.45 37.15 5.88
N SER A 66 -6.89 36.09 6.57
CA SER A 66 -7.25 34.82 5.97
C SER A 66 -8.48 34.97 5.07
N VAL A 67 -8.55 34.16 4.02
CA VAL A 67 -9.69 34.06 3.07
C VAL A 67 -11.03 33.81 3.78
N PHE A 68 -11.02 33.21 4.98
CA PHE A 68 -12.22 32.93 5.79
C PHE A 68 -12.39 33.87 7.00
N GLY A 69 -11.77 35.05 6.99
CA GLY A 69 -12.01 36.08 8.02
C GLY A 69 -11.27 35.87 9.34
N GLY A 70 -10.31 34.95 9.42
CA GLY A 70 -9.37 34.82 10.54
C GLY A 70 -8.08 35.64 10.35
N GLU A 71 -7.36 35.93 11.41
CA GLU A 71 -6.01 36.51 11.30
C GLU A 71 -5.02 35.44 10.81
N SER A 72 -4.27 35.72 9.74
CA SER A 72 -3.17 34.85 9.30
C SER A 72 -1.92 35.14 10.12
N LYS A 73 -1.08 34.12 10.37
CA LYS A 73 0.16 34.29 11.12
C LYS A 73 1.09 35.32 10.45
N PRO A 74 1.86 36.10 11.24
CA PRO A 74 2.91 36.99 10.74
C PRO A 74 3.89 36.27 9.81
N GLU A 75 4.21 36.85 8.66
CA GLU A 75 5.16 36.29 7.71
C GLU A 75 6.54 36.95 7.82
N PRO A 76 7.65 36.25 7.52
CA PRO A 76 8.96 36.85 7.56
C PRO A 76 9.18 37.92 6.48
N VAL A 77 9.89 38.99 6.83
CA VAL A 77 10.17 40.14 5.94
C VAL A 77 11.61 40.07 5.43
N ALA A 78 11.77 39.59 4.20
CA ALA A 78 13.06 39.45 3.54
C ALA A 78 13.58 40.75 2.89
N GLY A 79 14.90 40.86 2.73
CA GLY A 79 15.56 41.96 2.01
C GLY A 79 15.50 43.33 2.70
N LYS A 80 15.13 43.36 3.98
CA LYS A 80 14.96 44.59 4.75
C LYS A 80 16.28 44.95 5.43
N LYS A 81 16.73 46.20 5.28
CA LYS A 81 17.93 46.67 5.99
C LYS A 81 17.63 46.87 7.47
N VAL A 82 18.57 46.47 8.31
CA VAL A 82 18.52 46.56 9.76
C VAL A 82 19.77 47.24 10.26
N GLU A 83 19.58 48.25 11.10
CA GLU A 83 20.65 48.94 11.80
C GLU A 83 20.78 48.40 13.22
N VAL A 84 22.01 48.08 13.60
CA VAL A 84 22.38 47.57 14.91
C VAL A 84 23.20 48.65 15.62
N ILE A 85 22.66 49.17 16.72
CA ILE A 85 23.24 50.25 17.50
C ILE A 85 23.77 49.66 18.82
N PRO A 86 25.08 49.39 18.94
CA PRO A 86 25.66 48.95 20.21
C PRO A 86 25.67 50.09 21.22
N GLY A 87 25.31 49.80 22.46
CA GLY A 87 25.46 50.74 23.57
C GLY A 87 26.92 50.87 24.03
N PRO A 88 27.20 51.77 24.99
CA PRO A 88 28.56 52.03 25.47
C PRO A 88 29.24 50.75 25.98
N GLY A 89 30.39 50.39 25.40
CA GLY A 89 31.17 49.21 25.80
C GLY A 89 30.76 47.90 25.12
N LEU A 90 30.03 47.95 24.00
CA LEU A 90 29.84 46.83 23.08
C LEU A 90 30.37 47.19 21.70
N THR A 91 30.91 46.21 20.98
CA THR A 91 31.22 46.33 19.55
C THR A 91 30.52 45.21 18.77
N VAL A 92 30.15 45.48 17.53
CA VAL A 92 29.49 44.51 16.64
C VAL A 92 30.31 44.36 15.36
N THR A 93 30.26 43.17 14.76
CA THR A 93 30.97 42.89 13.50
C THR A 93 30.40 43.72 12.34
N ASP A 94 29.07 43.82 12.27
CA ASP A 94 28.36 44.55 11.21
C ASP A 94 27.21 45.39 11.79
N ALA A 95 27.30 46.72 11.66
CA ALA A 95 26.27 47.62 12.17
C ALA A 95 25.07 47.78 11.21
N LYS A 96 25.20 47.37 9.95
CA LYS A 96 24.15 47.43 8.92
C LYS A 96 24.03 46.10 8.21
N LEU A 97 22.89 45.44 8.38
CA LEU A 97 22.60 44.10 7.89
C LEU A 97 21.39 44.13 6.97
N THR A 98 21.20 43.09 6.17
CA THR A 98 19.98 42.90 5.36
C THR A 98 19.38 41.55 5.70
N SER A 99 18.06 41.50 5.93
CA SER A 99 17.39 40.24 6.26
C SER A 99 17.40 39.25 5.10
N ASP A 100 17.59 37.98 5.40
CA ASP A 100 17.58 36.89 4.42
C ASP A 100 16.15 36.53 3.96
N ALA A 101 16.01 35.47 3.16
CA ALA A 101 14.71 35.00 2.65
C ALA A 101 13.74 34.54 3.76
N GLY A 102 14.28 34.16 4.92
CA GLY A 102 13.54 33.82 6.14
C GLY A 102 13.28 35.03 7.03
N GLY A 103 13.58 36.25 6.57
CA GLY A 103 13.42 37.47 7.34
C GLY A 103 14.40 37.59 8.51
N VAL A 104 15.51 36.85 8.49
CA VAL A 104 16.46 36.76 9.61
C VAL A 104 17.67 37.66 9.37
N VAL A 105 18.15 38.30 10.44
CA VAL A 105 19.48 38.92 10.52
C VAL A 105 20.29 38.26 11.62
N SER A 106 21.57 38.02 11.34
CA SER A 106 22.52 37.46 12.31
C SER A 106 23.81 38.27 12.39
N PHE A 107 24.37 38.40 13.60
CA PHE A 107 25.62 39.14 13.83
C PHE A 107 26.24 38.78 15.19
N LYS A 108 27.54 39.03 15.32
CA LYS A 108 28.28 38.81 16.58
C LYS A 108 28.51 40.10 17.34
N VAL A 109 28.60 39.96 18.66
CA VAL A 109 28.81 41.06 19.60
C VAL A 109 30.06 40.75 20.40
N LYS A 110 30.89 41.76 20.65
CA LYS A 110 32.08 41.68 21.49
C LYS A 110 31.95 42.62 22.68
N ALA A 111 32.36 42.12 23.84
CA ALA A 111 32.39 42.87 25.08
C ALA A 111 33.56 43.86 25.07
N GLY A 112 33.30 45.10 25.51
CA GLY A 112 34.33 46.08 25.83
C GLY A 112 34.98 45.80 27.18
N ASN A 113 35.78 46.76 27.65
CA ASN A 113 36.56 46.59 28.89
C ASN A 113 35.78 46.92 30.18
N SER A 114 34.66 47.62 30.07
CA SER A 114 33.83 47.99 31.24
C SER A 114 32.83 46.88 31.58
N ILE A 115 32.80 46.43 32.84
CA ILE A 115 31.84 45.43 33.33
C ILE A 115 30.42 46.01 33.51
N GLY A 116 29.46 45.12 33.79
CA GLY A 116 28.06 45.45 34.08
C GLY A 116 27.10 45.19 32.92
N ASP A 117 25.85 45.62 33.11
CA ASP A 117 24.79 45.48 32.12
C ASP A 117 25.02 46.41 30.93
N LYS A 118 25.09 45.81 29.74
CA LYS A 118 25.21 46.51 28.46
C LYS A 118 23.98 46.25 27.61
N TYR A 119 23.63 47.23 26.78
CA TYR A 119 22.44 47.16 25.95
C TYR A 119 22.78 47.42 24.49
N LEU A 120 22.08 46.74 23.59
CA LEU A 120 22.21 46.90 22.15
C LEU A 120 20.81 47.03 21.54
N THR A 121 20.63 47.98 20.64
CA THR A 121 19.33 48.26 20.01
C THR A 121 19.35 47.87 18.54
N ILE A 122 18.29 47.21 18.08
CA ILE A 122 18.11 46.76 16.70
C ILE A 122 16.91 47.49 16.11
N ILE A 123 17.11 48.14 14.96
CA ILE A 123 16.12 48.99 14.30
C ILE A 123 16.06 48.66 12.80
N PRO A 124 14.94 48.11 12.29
CA PRO A 124 14.70 47.95 10.86
C PRO A 124 14.44 49.29 10.17
N GLU A 125 15.01 49.48 8.98
CA GLU A 125 14.90 50.73 8.23
C GLU A 125 13.44 51.08 7.90
N GLY A 126 12.97 52.27 8.29
CA GLY A 126 11.60 52.71 8.05
C GLY A 126 10.52 52.03 8.90
N SER A 127 10.88 51.27 9.95
CA SER A 127 9.95 50.77 10.96
C SER A 127 10.02 51.58 12.26
N LYS A 128 8.90 51.65 13.00
CA LYS A 128 8.86 52.22 14.37
C LYS A 128 9.20 51.17 15.44
N VAL A 129 9.35 49.91 15.05
CA VAL A 129 9.62 48.78 15.94
C VAL A 129 11.12 48.75 16.25
N LYS A 130 11.47 48.67 17.53
CA LYS A 130 12.85 48.48 17.99
C LYS A 130 12.92 47.35 19.00
N GLN A 131 14.02 46.61 18.99
CA GLN A 131 14.31 45.57 19.98
C GLN A 131 15.57 45.95 20.74
N VAL A 132 15.52 45.89 22.08
CA VAL A 132 16.69 46.14 22.94
C VAL A 132 17.12 44.82 23.56
N LEU A 133 18.37 44.44 23.37
CA LEU A 133 18.99 43.25 23.94
C LEU A 133 19.89 43.65 25.10
N ARG A 134 19.86 42.85 26.17
CA ARG A 134 20.75 43.00 27.33
C ARG A 134 21.88 41.98 27.28
N PHE A 135 23.07 42.43 27.68
CA PHE A 135 24.29 41.65 27.82
C PHE A 135 24.93 41.95 29.18
N VAL A 136 25.69 41.01 29.72
CA VAL A 136 26.41 41.19 30.99
C VAL A 136 27.91 41.02 30.73
N VAL A 137 28.70 42.06 30.99
CA VAL A 137 30.17 42.00 30.89
C VAL A 137 30.76 41.83 32.29
N GLY A 138 31.77 40.99 32.45
CA GLY A 138 32.43 40.74 33.74
C GLY A 138 32.09 39.40 34.38
N ALA A 139 31.33 38.55 33.68
CA ALA A 139 31.01 37.21 34.11
C ALA A 139 31.02 36.24 32.93
N LYS A 140 31.35 34.98 33.19
CA LYS A 140 31.33 33.91 32.18
C LYS A 140 30.74 32.65 32.78
N LEU A 141 29.79 32.03 32.07
CA LEU A 141 29.20 30.75 32.46
C LEU A 141 29.81 29.61 31.66
N GLU A 142 30.09 28.52 32.36
CA GLU A 142 30.64 27.28 31.81
C GLU A 142 29.85 26.07 32.34
N GLY A 143 29.94 24.94 31.64
CA GLY A 143 29.21 23.72 32.00
C GLY A 143 27.72 23.74 31.62
N GLY A 144 27.32 24.50 30.60
CA GLY A 144 25.97 24.44 30.02
C GLY A 144 25.85 23.47 28.84
N GLU A 145 24.61 23.14 28.47
CA GLU A 145 24.27 22.27 27.33
C GLU A 145 24.92 20.88 27.39
N GLN A 146 25.18 20.37 28.60
CA GLN A 146 25.73 19.04 28.78
C GLN A 146 24.66 17.98 28.63
N GLU A 147 25.06 16.83 28.10
CA GLU A 147 24.22 15.63 27.99
C GLU A 147 24.67 14.57 28.98
N GLY A 148 23.71 13.95 29.67
CA GLY A 148 23.96 12.85 30.61
C GLY A 148 22.80 11.87 30.69
N LEU A 149 23.05 10.73 31.35
CA LEU A 149 22.00 9.76 31.63
C LEU A 149 21.07 10.30 32.73
N ALA A 150 19.76 10.08 32.55
CA ALA A 150 18.78 10.45 33.56
C ALA A 150 19.06 9.72 34.89
N GLY A 151 19.02 10.47 35.99
CA GLY A 151 19.29 10.00 37.35
C GLY A 151 20.76 10.06 37.78
N GLU A 152 21.67 10.36 36.85
CA GLU A 152 23.12 10.42 37.11
C GLU A 152 23.63 11.85 37.32
N LYS A 153 24.85 11.96 37.87
CA LYS A 153 25.58 13.24 37.96
C LYS A 153 26.22 13.56 36.61
N LEU A 154 26.18 14.83 36.22
CA LEU A 154 26.89 15.30 35.04
C LEU A 154 28.41 15.34 35.30
N ASN A 155 29.18 15.09 34.25
CA ASN A 155 30.64 15.00 34.33
C ASN A 155 31.31 16.35 34.63
N ASN A 156 30.76 17.47 34.12
CA ASN A 156 31.28 18.79 34.40
C ASN A 156 30.33 19.56 35.31
N PRO A 157 30.83 20.29 36.32
CA PRO A 157 29.99 21.16 37.13
C PRO A 157 29.55 22.39 36.32
N VAL A 158 28.41 22.97 36.69
CA VAL A 158 28.04 24.31 36.22
C VAL A 158 28.91 25.31 36.97
N ALA A 159 29.63 26.15 36.25
CA ALA A 159 30.57 27.10 36.83
C ALA A 159 30.30 28.52 36.33
N ILE A 160 30.54 29.50 37.21
CA ILE A 160 30.57 30.92 36.85
C ILE A 160 31.91 31.52 37.27
N THR A 161 32.51 32.26 36.34
CA THR A 161 33.74 33.04 36.56
C THR A 161 33.37 34.51 36.64
N LEU A 162 33.83 35.19 37.70
CA LEU A 162 33.58 36.61 37.96
C LEU A 162 34.90 37.39 38.02
N VAL A 163 34.91 38.58 37.42
CA VAL A 163 36.06 39.50 37.44
C VAL A 163 35.67 40.89 37.92
N LYS A 164 36.64 41.61 38.50
CA LYS A 164 36.52 43.01 38.92
C LYS A 164 36.70 43.97 37.75
N ASP A 165 36.43 45.26 38.00
CA ASP A 165 36.61 46.35 37.03
C ASP A 165 38.03 46.41 36.43
N ASP A 166 39.04 45.96 37.18
CA ASP A 166 40.46 45.91 36.76
C ASP A 166 40.83 44.61 36.01
N GLY A 167 39.87 43.71 35.80
CA GLY A 167 40.08 42.41 35.18
C GLY A 167 40.64 41.32 36.10
N SER A 168 40.93 41.63 37.38
CA SER A 168 41.37 40.64 38.35
C SER A 168 40.22 39.75 38.83
N PRO A 169 40.49 38.52 39.34
CA PRO A 169 39.44 37.64 39.82
C PRO A 169 38.63 38.21 41.00
N ALA A 170 37.30 38.10 40.93
CA ALA A 170 36.42 38.49 42.03
C ALA A 170 36.34 37.34 43.05
N VAL A 171 37.21 37.36 44.06
CA VAL A 171 37.32 36.31 45.10
C VAL A 171 36.31 36.53 46.24
N GLY A 172 35.70 35.45 46.74
CA GLY A 172 34.83 35.45 47.92
C GLY A 172 33.37 35.85 47.67
N VAL A 173 32.97 36.07 46.41
CA VAL A 173 31.61 36.46 46.02
C VAL A 173 30.67 35.26 46.13
N PRO A 174 29.55 35.34 46.87
CA PRO A 174 28.57 34.26 46.97
C PRO A 174 27.78 34.05 45.67
N VAL A 175 27.77 32.82 45.18
CA VAL A 175 27.00 32.38 44.02
C VAL A 175 26.01 31.30 44.44
N TYR A 176 24.76 31.44 44.02
CA TYR A 176 23.67 30.53 44.32
C TYR A 176 23.33 29.68 43.10
N PHE A 177 23.24 28.36 43.30
CA PHE A 177 22.85 27.38 42.30
C PHE A 177 21.54 26.72 42.72
N PHE A 178 20.59 26.58 41.79
CA PHE A 178 19.33 25.88 42.04
C PHE A 178 18.71 25.37 40.75
N VAL A 179 17.96 24.27 40.81
CA VAL A 179 17.18 23.79 39.65
C VAL A 179 15.93 24.65 39.51
N THR A 180 15.81 25.34 38.38
CA THR A 180 14.71 26.26 38.10
C THR A 180 13.56 25.57 37.37
N ASP A 181 13.88 24.64 36.47
CA ASP A 181 12.89 23.91 35.67
C ASP A 181 13.33 22.46 35.45
N SER A 182 12.37 21.56 35.36
CA SER A 182 12.60 20.13 35.16
C SER A 182 11.48 19.50 34.33
N PRO A 183 11.76 18.50 33.48
CA PRO A 183 10.74 17.78 32.72
C PRO A 183 9.81 16.95 33.61
N GLU A 184 10.15 16.77 34.90
CA GLU A 184 9.40 15.97 35.85
C GLU A 184 8.32 16.78 36.55
N ARG A 185 7.14 16.18 36.73
CA ARG A 185 6.08 16.77 37.54
C ARG A 185 6.49 16.96 39.01
N LYS A 186 7.36 16.07 39.52
CA LYS A 186 8.01 16.21 40.83
C LYS A 186 9.51 16.21 40.59
N ASN A 187 10.13 17.38 40.72
CA ASN A 187 11.55 17.57 40.43
C ASN A 187 12.43 16.68 41.33
N THR A 188 13.13 15.73 40.74
CA THR A 188 14.15 14.91 41.42
C THR A 188 15.59 15.33 41.10
N ALA A 189 15.78 16.32 40.23
CA ALA A 189 17.09 16.89 39.93
C ALA A 189 17.58 17.77 41.10
N SER A 190 18.89 17.80 41.30
CA SER A 190 19.51 18.54 42.40
C SER A 190 20.87 19.09 42.01
N VAL A 191 21.26 20.18 42.65
CA VAL A 191 22.64 20.66 42.66
C VAL A 191 23.31 20.27 43.97
N ASP A 192 24.59 19.91 43.92
CA ASP A 192 25.34 19.43 45.09
C ASP A 192 25.54 20.54 46.13
N SER A 193 25.94 21.73 45.68
CA SER A 193 26.16 22.91 46.53
C SER A 193 25.28 24.08 46.10
N LYS A 194 24.30 24.45 46.94
CA LYS A 194 23.35 25.54 46.65
C LYS A 194 23.94 26.94 46.75
N MET A 195 25.01 27.11 47.52
CA MET A 195 25.75 28.37 47.64
C MET A 195 27.24 28.04 47.68
N VAL A 196 28.00 28.67 46.77
CA VAL A 196 29.46 28.50 46.66
C VAL A 196 30.09 29.88 46.55
N LYS A 197 31.11 30.16 47.34
CA LYS A 197 31.90 31.40 47.19
C LYS A 197 32.95 31.23 46.11
N THR A 198 33.19 32.26 45.31
CA THR A 198 34.24 32.24 44.29
C THR A 198 35.63 32.04 44.90
N ASN A 199 36.44 31.18 44.29
CA ASN A 199 37.80 30.86 44.73
C ASN A 199 38.83 31.93 44.29
N GLU A 200 40.13 31.67 44.48
CA GLU A 200 41.23 32.59 44.08
C GLU A 200 41.26 32.93 42.58
N LYS A 201 40.65 32.08 41.73
CA LYS A 201 40.50 32.32 40.29
C LYS A 201 39.17 33.00 39.94
N GLY A 202 38.38 33.41 40.93
CA GLY A 202 37.08 34.06 40.72
C GLY A 202 35.98 33.09 40.27
N VAL A 203 36.19 31.78 40.45
CA VAL A 203 35.28 30.72 39.96
C VAL A 203 34.47 30.14 41.11
N ALA A 204 33.16 30.03 40.92
CA ALA A 204 32.26 29.23 41.76
C ALA A 204 31.60 28.16 40.90
N SER A 205 31.49 26.92 41.39
CA SER A 205 30.91 25.81 40.63
C SER A 205 30.11 24.85 41.50
N SER A 206 29.09 24.22 40.92
CA SER A 206 28.33 23.15 41.56
C SER A 206 28.07 22.02 40.56
N GLU A 207 28.24 20.78 41.05
CA GLU A 207 27.80 19.60 40.30
C GLU A 207 26.27 19.55 40.21
N VAL A 208 25.78 18.97 39.11
CA VAL A 208 24.35 18.80 38.84
C VAL A 208 24.06 17.31 38.73
N LYS A 209 23.07 16.85 39.48
CA LYS A 209 22.46 15.53 39.35
C LYS A 209 21.14 15.67 38.61
N LEU A 210 21.02 14.97 37.48
CA LEU A 210 19.82 14.97 36.66
C LEU A 210 18.68 14.20 37.35
N GLY A 211 17.44 14.57 37.01
CA GLY A 211 16.26 13.79 37.35
C GLY A 211 16.17 12.51 36.52
N LYS A 212 15.16 11.69 36.77
CA LYS A 212 14.98 10.34 36.19
C LYS A 212 14.32 10.32 34.81
N THR A 213 13.83 11.46 34.32
CA THR A 213 13.06 11.55 33.07
C THR A 213 13.87 12.20 31.94
N THR A 214 13.61 11.80 30.70
CA THR A 214 14.20 12.45 29.52
C THR A 214 13.71 13.91 29.40
N GLY A 215 14.62 14.84 29.13
CA GLY A 215 14.28 16.20 28.77
C GLY A 215 15.30 17.24 29.19
N VAL A 216 14.89 18.51 29.10
CA VAL A 216 15.72 19.67 29.42
C VAL A 216 15.54 20.05 30.89
N TYR A 217 16.63 20.04 31.63
CA TYR A 217 16.72 20.54 33.01
C TYR A 217 17.36 21.93 32.98
N THR A 218 16.80 22.89 33.70
CA THR A 218 17.36 24.24 33.77
C THR A 218 17.93 24.51 35.15
N VAL A 219 19.21 24.86 35.20
CA VAL A 219 19.91 25.28 36.43
C VAL A 219 20.04 26.79 36.43
N GLY A 220 19.51 27.42 37.47
CA GLY A 220 19.65 28.84 37.75
C GLY A 220 20.96 29.11 38.46
N VAL A 221 21.70 30.11 37.97
CA VAL A 221 22.90 30.66 38.60
C VAL A 221 22.65 32.12 38.93
N GLU A 222 22.70 32.47 40.21
CA GLU A 222 22.43 33.83 40.69
C GLU A 222 23.61 34.34 41.51
N VAL A 223 24.00 35.59 41.28
CA VAL A 223 25.04 36.27 42.05
C VAL A 223 24.41 37.44 42.78
N ALA A 224 24.44 37.40 44.11
CA ALA A 224 23.84 38.41 44.96
C ALA A 224 24.83 38.81 46.05
N ASP A 225 25.61 39.85 45.76
CA ASP A 225 26.52 40.52 46.70
C ASP A 225 26.39 42.05 46.53
N PRO A 226 25.39 42.66 47.19
CA PRO A 226 25.11 44.09 47.07
C PRO A 226 26.26 44.98 47.54
N ASP A 227 27.02 44.52 48.55
CA ASP A 227 28.09 45.29 49.19
C ASP A 227 29.29 45.45 48.26
N ASN A 228 29.55 44.45 47.41
CA ASN A 228 30.63 44.47 46.42
C ASN A 228 30.16 44.81 44.99
N LYS A 229 28.92 45.31 44.84
CA LYS A 229 28.29 45.67 43.55
C LYS A 229 28.12 44.52 42.54
N TYR A 230 28.15 43.26 43.00
CA TYR A 230 27.88 42.11 42.13
C TYR A 230 26.42 41.68 42.25
N PHE A 231 25.61 42.11 41.27
CA PHE A 231 24.23 41.65 41.14
C PHE A 231 23.99 41.11 39.73
N ILE A 232 24.00 39.79 39.59
CA ILE A 232 23.69 39.10 38.34
C ILE A 232 22.38 38.36 38.56
N ARG A 233 21.32 38.84 37.88
CA ARG A 233 20.02 38.16 37.85
C ARG A 233 20.20 36.71 37.40
N THR A 234 19.34 35.83 37.90
CA THR A 234 19.35 34.40 37.61
C THR A 234 19.59 34.11 36.13
N GLN A 235 20.74 33.52 35.85
CA GLN A 235 21.10 33.02 34.54
C GLN A 235 20.68 31.57 34.41
N LYS A 236 20.02 31.23 33.30
CA LYS A 236 19.49 29.89 33.07
C LYS A 236 20.47 29.08 32.24
N VAL A 237 20.97 28.01 32.81
CA VAL A 237 21.88 27.06 32.17
C VAL A 237 21.10 25.79 31.86
N LYS A 238 20.94 25.46 30.58
CA LYS A 238 20.27 24.23 30.15
C LYS A 238 21.19 23.02 30.36
N GLN A 239 20.61 21.91 30.78
CA GLN A 239 21.21 20.57 30.87
C GLN A 239 20.25 19.56 30.25
N LEU A 240 20.77 18.47 29.72
CA LEU A 240 20.00 17.51 28.94
C LEU A 240 20.16 16.12 29.55
N GLY A 241 19.05 15.54 30.01
CA GLY A 241 19.03 14.19 30.58
C GLY A 241 18.30 13.23 29.67
N ILE A 242 18.87 12.05 29.42
CA ILE A 242 18.24 10.99 28.60
C ILE A 242 18.02 9.71 29.41
N ASP A 243 16.77 9.27 29.49
CA ASP A 243 16.42 7.89 29.85
C ASP A 243 16.34 7.04 28.58
N ARG A 244 17.43 6.33 28.29
CA ARG A 244 17.54 5.48 27.10
C ARG A 244 16.44 4.42 27.04
N THR A 245 16.07 3.86 28.18
CA THR A 245 15.11 2.75 28.23
C THR A 245 13.72 3.26 27.87
N SER A 246 13.29 4.35 28.52
CA SER A 246 11.99 4.97 28.22
C SER A 246 11.89 5.45 26.77
N VAL A 247 12.95 6.10 26.25
CA VAL A 247 12.98 6.58 24.86
C VAL A 247 12.84 5.40 23.89
N ILE A 248 13.65 4.35 24.04
CA ILE A 248 13.58 3.18 23.15
C ILE A 248 12.21 2.50 23.23
N LEU A 249 11.68 2.28 24.43
CA LEU A 249 10.37 1.64 24.61
C LEU A 249 9.23 2.47 24.02
N THR A 250 9.25 3.80 24.20
CA THR A 250 8.20 4.68 23.69
C THR A 250 8.25 4.79 22.17
N LEU A 251 9.45 4.84 21.57
CA LEU A 251 9.60 4.84 20.12
C LEU A 251 9.19 3.52 19.47
N ILE A 252 9.64 2.38 20.02
CA ILE A 252 9.25 1.06 19.51
C ILE A 252 7.75 0.81 19.74
N GLY A 253 7.21 1.20 20.90
CA GLY A 253 5.80 1.10 21.22
C GLY A 253 4.92 1.97 20.32
N GLY A 254 5.33 3.23 20.10
CA GLY A 254 4.68 4.14 19.16
C GLY A 254 4.70 3.60 17.73
N LEU A 255 5.84 3.06 17.28
CA LEU A 255 5.95 2.40 15.98
C LEU A 255 5.06 1.16 15.89
N ALA A 256 4.98 0.34 16.94
CA ALA A 256 4.13 -0.85 16.97
C ALA A 256 2.64 -0.48 16.88
N PHE A 257 2.18 0.52 17.64
CA PHE A 257 0.81 1.05 17.52
C PHE A 257 0.54 1.61 16.14
N PHE A 258 1.51 2.33 15.56
CA PHE A 258 1.40 2.90 14.23
C PHE A 258 1.25 1.81 13.15
N LEU A 259 2.14 0.81 13.14
CA LEU A 259 2.10 -0.33 12.22
C LEU A 259 0.83 -1.17 12.39
N PHE A 260 0.44 -1.43 13.64
CA PHE A 260 -0.77 -2.18 13.95
C PHE A 260 -2.04 -1.43 13.53
N GLY A 261 -2.06 -0.12 13.74
CA GLY A 261 -3.13 0.77 13.29
C GLY A 261 -3.32 0.72 11.77
N MET A 262 -2.22 0.83 11.01
CA MET A 262 -2.25 0.67 9.55
C MET A 262 -2.76 -0.71 9.11
N LYS A 263 -2.33 -1.79 9.78
CA LYS A 263 -2.80 -3.15 9.49
C LYS A 263 -4.31 -3.29 9.72
N LEU A 264 -4.81 -2.88 10.89
CA LEU A 264 -6.24 -2.91 11.21
C LEU A 264 -7.06 -2.08 10.22
N MET A 265 -6.55 -0.91 9.84
CA MET A 265 -7.21 -0.06 8.86
C MET A 265 -7.33 -0.75 7.51
N GLY A 266 -6.25 -1.36 7.01
CA GLY A 266 -6.26 -2.13 5.77
C GLY A 266 -7.19 -3.34 5.81
N ASP A 267 -7.17 -4.13 6.89
CA ASP A 267 -8.05 -5.29 7.08
C ASP A 267 -9.54 -4.87 7.15
N GLY A 268 -9.83 -3.76 7.83
CA GLY A 268 -11.18 -3.18 7.93
C GLY A 268 -11.71 -2.69 6.58
N LEU A 269 -10.89 -1.94 5.83
CA LEU A 269 -11.24 -1.48 4.48
C LEU A 269 -11.41 -2.66 3.50
N LEU A 270 -10.57 -3.69 3.59
CA LEU A 270 -10.71 -4.91 2.81
C LEU A 270 -12.01 -5.66 3.14
N LYS A 271 -12.41 -5.71 4.42
CA LYS A 271 -13.69 -6.31 4.83
C LYS A 271 -14.89 -5.56 4.26
N ILE A 272 -14.81 -4.23 4.16
CA ILE A 272 -15.83 -3.38 3.54
C ILE A 272 -15.84 -3.57 2.02
N ALA A 273 -14.67 -3.66 1.38
CA ALA A 273 -14.52 -3.75 -0.07
C ALA A 273 -14.75 -5.16 -0.66
N GLY A 274 -14.78 -6.21 0.17
CA GLY A 274 -14.62 -7.61 -0.23
C GLY A 274 -15.45 -8.09 -1.43
N GLU A 275 -16.74 -7.77 -1.48
CA GLU A 275 -17.64 -8.21 -2.58
C GLU A 275 -17.42 -7.41 -3.88
N ASN A 276 -16.90 -6.17 -3.78
CA ASN A 276 -16.60 -5.32 -4.94
C ASN A 276 -15.22 -5.59 -5.56
N MET A 277 -14.40 -6.47 -4.98
CA MET A 277 -13.06 -6.76 -5.49
C MET A 277 -13.09 -7.36 -6.89
N LYS A 278 -14.17 -8.06 -7.27
CA LYS A 278 -14.37 -8.58 -8.64
C LYS A 278 -14.78 -7.49 -9.63
N LYS A 279 -15.66 -6.55 -9.24
CA LYS A 279 -16.02 -5.37 -10.06
C LYS A 279 -14.77 -4.56 -10.44
N ILE A 280 -13.83 -4.44 -9.50
CA ILE A 280 -12.52 -3.83 -9.72
C ILE A 280 -11.72 -4.54 -10.83
N LEU A 281 -11.78 -5.88 -10.95
CA LEU A 281 -11.09 -6.63 -12.01
C LEU A 281 -11.76 -6.44 -13.37
N GLN A 282 -13.08 -6.24 -13.43
CA GLN A 282 -13.79 -5.93 -14.67
C GLN A 282 -13.33 -4.58 -15.25
N PHE A 283 -12.78 -3.69 -14.42
CA PHE A 283 -12.09 -2.47 -14.87
C PHE A 283 -10.68 -2.71 -15.40
N PHE A 284 -10.14 -3.94 -15.40
CA PHE A 284 -8.84 -4.27 -16.02
C PHE A 284 -8.98 -4.28 -17.54
N SER A 285 -9.16 -3.09 -18.08
CA SER A 285 -9.34 -2.81 -19.49
C SER A 285 -8.08 -3.11 -20.30
N LYS A 286 -8.26 -3.33 -21.60
CA LYS A 286 -7.16 -3.42 -22.59
C LYS A 286 -6.33 -2.12 -22.67
N ARG A 287 -6.83 -0.98 -22.15
CA ARG A 287 -6.14 0.32 -22.18
C ARG A 287 -5.29 0.56 -20.94
N THR A 288 -4.01 0.90 -21.14
CA THR A 288 -3.04 1.18 -20.06
C THR A 288 -3.49 2.30 -19.10
N THR A 289 -4.18 3.34 -19.58
CA THR A 289 -4.65 4.44 -18.71
C THR A 289 -5.74 4.00 -17.73
N VAL A 290 -6.65 3.13 -18.16
CA VAL A 290 -7.69 2.58 -17.29
C VAL A 290 -7.05 1.62 -16.27
N ALA A 291 -6.04 0.86 -16.69
CA ALA A 291 -5.22 0.03 -15.80
C ALA A 291 -4.52 0.86 -14.70
N VAL A 292 -3.95 2.03 -15.03
CA VAL A 292 -3.38 2.97 -14.05
C VAL A 292 -4.44 3.46 -13.07
N LEU A 293 -5.61 3.86 -13.54
CA LEU A 293 -6.68 4.31 -12.66
C LEU A 293 -7.14 3.19 -11.73
N ALA A 294 -7.33 1.98 -12.25
CA ALA A 294 -7.71 0.81 -11.47
C ALA A 294 -6.66 0.52 -10.37
N GLY A 295 -5.37 0.47 -10.72
CA GLY A 295 -4.30 0.28 -9.74
C GLY A 295 -4.26 1.37 -8.66
N THR A 296 -4.55 2.62 -9.03
CA THR A 296 -4.64 3.76 -8.11
C THR A 296 -5.77 3.54 -7.09
N VAL A 297 -6.97 3.24 -7.58
CA VAL A 297 -8.16 3.02 -6.73
C VAL A 297 -7.98 1.82 -5.82
N VAL A 298 -7.50 0.69 -6.37
CA VAL A 298 -7.26 -0.53 -5.61
C VAL A 298 -6.27 -0.27 -4.48
N THR A 299 -5.14 0.36 -4.80
CA THR A 299 -4.11 0.59 -3.79
C THR A 299 -4.53 1.64 -2.78
N ALA A 300 -5.29 2.67 -3.18
CA ALA A 300 -5.84 3.66 -2.25
C ALA A 300 -6.83 3.03 -1.25
N ILE A 301 -7.65 2.07 -1.69
CA ILE A 301 -8.61 1.35 -0.84
C ILE A 301 -7.87 0.34 0.06
N ILE A 302 -6.97 -0.46 -0.51
CA ILE A 302 -6.23 -1.50 0.23
C ILE A 302 -5.17 -0.87 1.15
N GLN A 303 -4.69 0.34 0.83
CA GLN A 303 -3.63 1.07 1.53
C GLN A 303 -2.28 0.33 1.56
N SER A 304 -2.06 -0.58 0.60
CA SER A 304 -0.81 -1.34 0.48
C SER A 304 -0.47 -1.59 -0.99
N SER A 305 0.50 -0.83 -1.52
CA SER A 305 1.04 -1.10 -2.88
C SER A 305 1.73 -2.45 -2.95
N SER A 306 2.37 -2.91 -1.87
CA SER A 306 2.99 -4.23 -1.84
C SER A 306 1.94 -5.33 -1.98
N ALA A 307 0.81 -5.27 -1.26
CA ALA A 307 -0.27 -6.24 -1.42
C ALA A 307 -0.87 -6.19 -2.84
N THR A 308 -1.09 -4.99 -3.37
CA THR A 308 -1.62 -4.81 -4.73
C THR A 308 -0.65 -5.34 -5.79
N THR A 309 0.65 -5.08 -5.66
CA THR A 309 1.66 -5.55 -6.62
C THR A 309 1.82 -7.07 -6.57
N VAL A 310 1.81 -7.67 -5.38
CA VAL A 310 1.82 -9.13 -5.22
C VAL A 310 0.59 -9.76 -5.88
N MET A 311 -0.57 -9.12 -5.78
CA MET A 311 -1.79 -9.56 -6.47
C MET A 311 -1.65 -9.46 -8.00
N VAL A 312 -1.10 -8.37 -8.51
CA VAL A 312 -0.82 -8.19 -9.96
C VAL A 312 0.13 -9.27 -10.47
N ILE A 313 1.18 -9.58 -9.70
CA ILE A 313 2.11 -10.68 -10.01
C ILE A 313 1.36 -12.02 -10.04
N GLY A 314 0.47 -12.27 -9.08
CA GLY A 314 -0.38 -13.46 -9.06
C GLY A 314 -1.26 -13.55 -10.31
N PHE A 315 -1.91 -12.46 -10.73
CA PHE A 315 -2.74 -12.45 -11.94
C PHE A 315 -1.93 -12.72 -13.22
N ILE A 316 -0.71 -12.19 -13.32
CA ILE A 316 0.17 -12.51 -14.45
C ILE A 316 0.62 -13.96 -14.41
N ASN A 317 0.94 -14.48 -13.22
CA ASN A 317 1.38 -15.87 -13.08
C ASN A 317 0.28 -16.85 -13.50
N ALA A 318 -0.96 -16.46 -13.19
CA ALA A 318 -2.20 -17.12 -13.58
C ALA A 318 -2.64 -16.89 -15.04
N GLY A 319 -1.91 -16.08 -15.83
CA GLY A 319 -2.27 -15.76 -17.21
C GLY A 319 -3.51 -14.87 -17.37
N LEU A 320 -4.03 -14.31 -16.27
CA LEU A 320 -5.22 -13.44 -16.25
C LEU A 320 -4.90 -12.02 -16.75
N LEU A 321 -3.64 -11.59 -16.66
CA LEU A 321 -3.19 -10.28 -17.14
C LEU A 321 -1.98 -10.39 -18.04
N THR A 322 -1.95 -9.53 -19.07
CA THR A 322 -0.75 -9.32 -19.87
C THR A 322 0.27 -8.48 -19.10
N LEU A 323 1.54 -8.55 -19.50
CA LEU A 323 2.61 -7.71 -18.95
C LEU A 323 2.27 -6.21 -19.07
N ARG A 324 1.74 -5.77 -20.21
CA ARG A 324 1.40 -4.37 -20.45
C ARG A 324 0.27 -3.85 -19.55
N GLN A 325 -0.77 -4.66 -19.32
CA GLN A 325 -1.85 -4.29 -18.39
C GLN A 325 -1.31 -4.17 -16.97
N SER A 326 -0.48 -5.13 -16.59
CA SER A 326 0.11 -5.21 -15.25
C SER A 326 1.04 -4.05 -14.93
N ILE A 327 1.86 -3.61 -15.89
CA ILE A 327 2.65 -2.39 -15.79
C ILE A 327 1.75 -1.19 -15.47
N GLY A 328 0.61 -1.08 -16.16
CA GLY A 328 -0.38 -0.03 -15.88
C GLY A 328 -0.91 -0.09 -14.44
N LEU A 329 -1.33 -1.28 -13.97
CA LEU A 329 -1.80 -1.45 -12.59
C LEU A 329 -0.73 -1.09 -11.55
N ILE A 330 0.52 -1.52 -11.78
CA ILE A 330 1.65 -1.23 -10.90
C ILE A 330 1.92 0.29 -10.85
N PHE A 331 1.89 0.97 -11.99
CA PHE A 331 2.07 2.43 -12.03
C PHE A 331 0.96 3.13 -11.25
N GLY A 332 -0.29 2.68 -11.43
CA GLY A 332 -1.42 3.12 -10.63
C GLY A 332 -1.22 2.92 -9.13
N ALA A 333 -0.71 1.74 -8.74
CA ALA A 333 -0.48 1.42 -7.35
C ALA A 333 0.48 2.40 -6.65
N ASN A 334 1.48 2.90 -7.37
CA ASN A 334 2.40 3.92 -6.85
C ASN A 334 1.70 5.25 -6.57
N ILE A 335 0.68 5.63 -7.35
CA ILE A 335 -0.17 6.78 -7.02
C ILE A 335 -1.04 6.45 -5.80
N GLY A 336 -1.69 5.29 -5.77
CA GLY A 336 -2.61 4.93 -4.68
C GLY A 336 -1.96 4.91 -3.30
N THR A 337 -0.70 4.48 -3.17
CA THR A 337 0.04 4.46 -1.89
C THR A 337 0.24 5.85 -1.28
N THR A 338 0.15 6.91 -2.08
CA THR A 338 0.30 8.28 -1.59
C THR A 338 -0.82 8.69 -0.63
N VAL A 339 -1.99 8.04 -0.71
CA VAL A 339 -3.12 8.28 0.19
C VAL A 339 -2.73 8.03 1.65
N THR A 340 -1.87 7.06 1.94
CA THR A 340 -1.47 6.80 3.33
C THR A 340 -0.65 7.95 3.90
N GLY A 341 0.31 8.47 3.14
CA GLY A 341 1.11 9.63 3.54
C GLY A 341 0.25 10.89 3.72
N GLN A 342 -0.77 11.06 2.87
CA GLN A 342 -1.75 12.15 3.02
C GLN A 342 -2.56 12.04 4.30
N LEU A 343 -3.05 10.84 4.63
CA LEU A 343 -3.76 10.59 5.88
C LEU A 343 -2.87 10.95 7.07
N VAL A 344 -1.63 10.44 7.09
CA VAL A 344 -0.64 10.67 8.14
C VAL A 344 -0.30 12.15 8.34
N ALA A 345 -0.26 12.93 7.26
CA ALA A 345 0.12 14.35 7.33
C ALA A 345 -0.96 15.29 7.85
N PHE A 346 -2.17 14.80 8.17
CA PHE A 346 -3.17 15.61 8.84
C PHE A 346 -2.92 15.64 10.35
N ASP A 347 -2.88 16.83 10.94
CA ASP A 347 -2.81 16.97 12.40
C ASP A 347 -4.18 16.62 13.03
N LEU A 348 -4.37 15.34 13.33
CA LEU A 348 -5.59 14.79 13.91
C LEU A 348 -5.34 14.19 15.30
N ALA A 349 -4.29 14.64 15.99
CA ALA A 349 -3.91 14.14 17.31
C ALA A 349 -5.08 14.20 18.32
N ALA A 350 -5.91 15.25 18.26
CA ALA A 350 -7.07 15.42 19.14
C ALA A 350 -8.19 14.37 18.90
N VAL A 351 -8.28 13.81 17.70
CA VAL A 351 -9.32 12.85 17.31
C VAL A 351 -8.86 11.39 17.54
N ALA A 352 -7.55 11.17 17.76
CA ALA A 352 -6.96 9.84 17.89
C ALA A 352 -7.63 8.98 18.97
N LEU A 353 -7.67 9.44 20.23
CA LEU A 353 -8.26 8.69 21.35
C LEU A 353 -9.79 8.49 21.22
N PRO A 354 -10.58 9.51 20.84
CA PRO A 354 -11.99 9.30 20.50
C PRO A 354 -12.21 8.24 19.42
N ALA A 355 -11.38 8.25 18.36
CA ALA A 355 -11.45 7.24 17.30
C ALA A 355 -11.09 5.84 17.82
N VAL A 356 -10.10 5.69 18.71
CA VAL A 356 -9.80 4.41 19.37
C VAL A 356 -11.02 3.90 20.15
N ALA A 357 -11.65 4.74 20.97
CA ALA A 357 -12.80 4.34 21.78
C ALA A 357 -14.01 3.94 20.92
N VAL A 358 -14.39 4.78 19.95
CA VAL A 358 -15.53 4.51 19.06
C VAL A 358 -15.24 3.31 18.17
N GLY A 359 -14.06 3.25 17.57
CA GLY A 359 -13.64 2.15 16.70
C GLY A 359 -13.66 0.81 17.43
N PHE A 360 -13.15 0.76 18.67
CA PHE A 360 -13.18 -0.44 19.50
C PHE A 360 -14.63 -0.90 19.76
N LEU A 361 -15.53 0.00 20.14
CA LEU A 361 -16.95 -0.34 20.38
C LEU A 361 -17.64 -0.85 19.11
N VAL A 362 -17.44 -0.17 17.97
CA VAL A 362 -18.04 -0.56 16.68
C VAL A 362 -17.48 -1.89 16.18
N MET A 363 -16.20 -2.19 16.44
CA MET A 363 -15.55 -3.45 16.07
C MET A 363 -16.19 -4.68 16.74
N LEU A 364 -16.84 -4.52 17.91
CA LEU A 364 -17.54 -5.61 18.61
C LEU A 364 -18.84 -6.03 17.93
N ALA A 365 -19.28 -5.33 16.87
CA ALA A 365 -20.48 -5.69 16.13
C ALA A 365 -20.38 -7.07 15.47
N LYS A 366 -21.49 -7.81 15.45
CA LYS A 366 -21.59 -9.13 14.78
C LYS A 366 -21.54 -9.03 13.26
N LYS A 367 -22.06 -7.93 12.68
CA LYS A 367 -22.11 -7.74 11.22
C LYS A 367 -20.73 -7.40 10.67
N ARG A 368 -20.26 -8.17 9.67
CA ARG A 368 -18.93 -8.05 9.05
C ARG A 368 -18.60 -6.64 8.57
N ILE A 369 -19.53 -5.96 7.89
CA ILE A 369 -19.30 -4.61 7.34
C ILE A 369 -19.15 -3.58 8.47
N ILE A 370 -20.00 -3.64 9.50
CA ILE A 370 -19.93 -2.74 10.66
C ILE A 370 -18.63 -2.97 11.42
N LYS A 371 -18.26 -4.24 11.64
CA LYS A 371 -16.98 -4.61 12.21
C LYS A 371 -15.81 -4.07 11.40
N GLY A 372 -15.89 -4.12 10.06
CA GLY A 372 -14.91 -3.52 9.16
C GLY A 372 -14.73 -2.02 9.39
N TRP A 373 -15.82 -1.26 9.49
CA TRP A 373 -15.77 0.17 9.86
C TRP A 373 -15.17 0.41 11.25
N GLY A 374 -15.50 -0.45 12.22
CA GLY A 374 -14.90 -0.41 13.55
C GLY A 374 -13.38 -0.60 13.53
N GLU A 375 -12.90 -1.61 12.79
CA GLU A 375 -11.47 -1.86 12.58
C GLU A 375 -10.78 -0.71 11.85
N THR A 376 -11.43 -0.10 10.86
CA THR A 376 -10.92 1.08 10.14
C THR A 376 -10.76 2.28 11.07
N ILE A 377 -11.79 2.61 11.86
CA ILE A 377 -11.77 3.75 12.79
C ILE A 377 -10.80 3.50 13.95
N LEU A 378 -10.76 2.28 14.49
CA LEU A 378 -9.80 1.88 15.52
C LEU A 378 -8.37 1.96 15.01
N GLY A 379 -8.14 1.41 13.81
CA GLY A 379 -6.83 1.44 13.15
C GLY A 379 -6.34 2.86 12.91
N PHE A 380 -7.24 3.73 12.43
CA PHE A 380 -7.00 5.17 12.31
C PHE A 380 -6.60 5.79 13.65
N GLY A 381 -7.37 5.56 14.74
CA GLY A 381 -7.06 6.11 16.06
C GLY A 381 -5.70 5.65 16.60
N LEU A 382 -5.39 4.35 16.49
CA LEU A 382 -4.12 3.77 16.93
C LEU A 382 -2.92 4.27 16.10
N LEU A 383 -3.13 4.50 14.80
CA LEU A 383 -2.13 5.08 13.91
C LEU A 383 -1.71 6.47 14.39
N PHE A 384 -2.65 7.38 14.61
CA PHE A 384 -2.32 8.74 15.10
C PHE A 384 -1.81 8.74 16.53
N PHE A 385 -2.33 7.86 17.39
CA PHE A 385 -1.81 7.72 18.75
C PHE A 385 -0.34 7.31 18.76
N GLY A 386 0.01 6.28 17.97
CA GLY A 386 1.39 5.83 17.81
C GLY A 386 2.31 6.91 17.25
N MET A 387 1.83 7.66 16.26
CA MET A 387 2.58 8.80 15.69
C MET A 387 2.81 9.91 16.69
N ASN A 388 1.80 10.29 17.48
CA ASN A 388 1.95 11.33 18.50
C ASN A 388 3.01 10.94 19.54
N LEU A 389 2.99 9.68 20.02
CA LEU A 389 4.02 9.16 20.92
C LEU A 389 5.42 9.23 20.32
N MET A 390 5.58 8.89 19.04
CA MET A 390 6.87 9.00 18.35
C MET A 390 7.31 10.45 18.19
N SER A 391 6.42 11.32 17.71
CA SER A 391 6.71 12.74 17.45
C SER A 391 7.05 13.51 18.72
N SER A 392 6.39 13.22 19.85
CA SER A 392 6.70 13.86 21.13
C SER A 392 8.11 13.52 21.61
N GLU A 393 8.51 12.25 21.51
CA GLU A 393 9.86 11.79 21.88
C GLU A 393 10.93 12.32 20.91
N MET A 394 10.64 12.30 19.60
CA MET A 394 11.56 12.83 18.57
C MET A 394 11.81 14.33 18.76
N LYS A 395 10.79 15.10 19.14
CA LYS A 395 10.93 16.53 19.44
C LYS A 395 11.82 16.79 20.66
N LEU A 396 11.72 15.95 21.70
CA LEU A 396 12.62 16.03 22.85
C LEU A 396 14.06 15.71 22.45
N LEU A 397 14.28 14.67 21.64
CA LEU A 397 15.61 14.33 21.13
C LEU A 397 16.19 15.41 20.20
N GLY A 398 15.34 16.17 19.51
CA GLY A 398 15.76 17.33 18.71
C GLY A 398 16.43 18.45 19.52
N GLU A 399 16.28 18.48 20.85
CA GLU A 399 16.99 19.43 21.73
C GLU A 399 18.42 18.97 22.07
N PHE A 400 18.78 17.72 21.79
CA PHE A 400 20.09 17.15 22.15
C PHE A 400 21.13 17.38 21.06
N PRO A 401 22.21 18.15 21.31
CA PRO A 401 23.30 18.36 20.36
C PRO A 401 23.85 17.09 19.71
N SER A 402 24.03 15.99 20.45
CA SER A 402 24.55 14.73 19.90
C SER A 402 23.60 14.12 18.86
N PHE A 403 22.29 14.18 19.12
CA PHE A 403 21.28 13.70 18.18
C PHE A 403 21.21 14.62 16.95
N VAL A 404 21.19 15.93 17.14
CA VAL A 404 21.20 16.90 16.02
C VAL A 404 22.45 16.72 15.16
N ASN A 405 23.62 16.53 15.77
CA ASN A 405 24.87 16.30 15.05
C ASN A 405 24.89 14.98 14.26
N LEU A 406 24.23 13.93 14.75
CA LEU A 406 24.05 12.69 14.00
C LEU A 406 23.29 12.95 12.70
N PHE A 407 22.19 13.69 12.74
CA PHE A 407 21.38 13.98 11.54
C PHE A 407 22.05 15.01 10.61
N ARG A 408 22.88 15.92 11.13
CA ARG A 408 23.70 16.84 10.30
C ARG A 408 24.61 16.12 9.33
N SER A 409 25.08 14.91 9.64
CA SER A 409 25.98 14.15 8.76
C SER A 409 25.37 13.73 7.42
N PHE A 410 24.03 13.69 7.33
CA PHE A 410 23.28 13.38 6.12
C PHE A 410 22.33 14.54 5.72
N ASP A 411 22.61 15.75 6.22
CA ASP A 411 21.85 16.94 5.84
C ASP A 411 22.06 17.24 4.35
N CYS A 412 20.96 17.37 3.63
CA CYS A 412 20.93 17.63 2.20
C CYS A 412 20.66 19.12 1.91
N ALA A 413 20.54 19.97 2.94
CA ALA A 413 20.40 21.41 2.78
C ALA A 413 21.60 21.99 2.02
N PRO A 414 21.37 22.87 1.03
CA PRO A 414 22.45 23.52 0.30
C PRO A 414 23.19 24.51 1.21
N ALA A 415 24.51 24.63 1.01
CA ALA A 415 25.26 25.76 1.56
C ALA A 415 24.77 27.08 0.93
N PRO A 416 24.95 28.24 1.59
CA PRO A 416 24.50 29.52 1.05
C PRO A 416 25.00 29.75 -0.39
N GLY A 417 24.07 29.88 -1.34
CA GLY A 417 24.36 30.06 -2.77
C GLY A 417 24.82 28.81 -3.53
N GLY A 418 24.87 27.64 -2.89
CA GLY A 418 25.30 26.37 -3.46
C GLY A 418 24.15 25.40 -3.82
N PHE A 419 24.52 24.24 -4.36
CA PHE A 419 23.58 23.14 -4.66
C PHE A 419 23.49 22.15 -3.49
N MET A 420 22.45 21.30 -3.51
CA MET A 420 22.35 20.19 -2.56
C MET A 420 23.60 19.27 -2.68
N PRO A 421 24.19 18.82 -1.56
CA PRO A 421 25.37 17.96 -1.64
C PRO A 421 25.06 16.59 -2.25
N VAL A 422 25.64 16.30 -3.43
CA VAL A 422 25.36 15.05 -4.18
C VAL A 422 25.57 13.79 -3.34
N GLY A 423 26.65 13.74 -2.56
CA GLY A 423 26.96 12.59 -1.70
C GLY A 423 25.89 12.38 -0.61
N ALA A 424 25.41 13.46 0.02
CA ALA A 424 24.36 13.38 1.04
C ALA A 424 23.01 12.95 0.41
N VAL A 425 22.67 13.47 -0.77
CA VAL A 425 21.43 13.10 -1.48
C VAL A 425 21.43 11.62 -1.87
N LEU A 426 22.52 11.12 -2.45
CA LEU A 426 22.62 9.70 -2.79
C LEU A 426 22.63 8.81 -1.54
N GLY A 427 23.33 9.22 -0.48
CA GLY A 427 23.35 8.53 0.81
C GLY A 427 21.97 8.44 1.45
N THR A 428 21.19 9.52 1.45
CA THR A 428 19.84 9.55 2.00
C THR A 428 18.84 8.74 1.18
N ILE A 429 18.92 8.77 -0.16
CA ILE A 429 18.14 7.87 -1.02
C ILE A 429 18.45 6.41 -0.68
N LEU A 430 19.72 6.05 -0.50
CA LEU A 430 20.13 4.69 -0.15
C LEU A 430 19.59 4.28 1.23
N ILE A 431 19.70 5.16 2.24
CA ILE A 431 19.15 4.91 3.58
C ILE A 431 17.64 4.63 3.50
N GLY A 432 16.89 5.43 2.73
CA GLY A 432 15.45 5.24 2.56
C GLY A 432 15.09 3.93 1.85
N ALA A 433 15.89 3.55 0.84
CA ALA A 433 15.73 2.29 0.13
C ALA A 433 15.99 1.09 1.05
N ILE A 434 17.07 1.11 1.85
CA ILE A 434 17.40 0.05 2.81
C ILE A 434 16.35 -0.03 3.92
N ALA A 435 15.96 1.11 4.49
CA ALA A 435 14.94 1.16 5.54
C ALA A 435 13.64 0.51 5.05
N THR A 436 13.20 0.86 3.85
CA THR A 436 11.96 0.29 3.28
C THR A 436 12.14 -1.16 2.84
N PHE A 437 13.33 -1.55 2.39
CA PHE A 437 13.65 -2.94 2.08
C PHE A 437 13.50 -3.85 3.30
N VAL A 438 14.01 -3.40 4.46
CA VAL A 438 13.95 -4.14 5.73
C VAL A 438 12.53 -4.13 6.30
N ILE A 439 11.88 -2.96 6.33
CA ILE A 439 10.52 -2.81 6.87
C ILE A 439 9.47 -3.46 5.93
N GLN A 440 9.79 -3.60 4.65
CA GLN A 440 8.90 -4.09 3.58
C GLN A 440 7.58 -3.33 3.45
N SER A 441 7.54 -2.06 3.89
CA SER A 441 6.37 -1.20 3.82
C SER A 441 6.80 0.25 3.61
N SER A 442 6.49 0.82 2.43
CA SER A 442 6.75 2.24 2.13
C SER A 442 5.93 3.16 3.01
N SER A 443 4.65 2.87 3.22
CA SER A 443 3.78 3.69 4.06
C SER A 443 4.33 3.79 5.50
N ALA A 444 4.90 2.70 6.02
CA ALA A 444 5.56 2.71 7.31
C ALA A 444 6.83 3.58 7.32
N ALA A 445 7.69 3.41 6.31
CA ALA A 445 8.89 4.22 6.18
C ALA A 445 8.57 5.72 6.04
N ILE A 446 7.57 6.09 5.24
CA ILE A 446 7.10 7.48 5.08
C ILE A 446 6.56 8.04 6.40
N GLY A 447 5.83 7.24 7.19
CA GLY A 447 5.37 7.64 8.52
C GLY A 447 6.53 7.98 9.46
N ILE A 448 7.61 7.19 9.43
CA ILE A 448 8.84 7.48 10.19
C ILE A 448 9.50 8.76 9.70
N ILE A 449 9.60 8.98 8.38
CA ILE A 449 10.16 10.21 7.80
C ILE A 449 9.37 11.44 8.28
N ILE A 450 8.05 11.37 8.23
CA ILE A 450 7.16 12.45 8.68
C ILE A 450 7.36 12.71 10.17
N ALA A 451 7.44 11.67 11.00
CA ALA A 451 7.68 11.81 12.45
C ALA A 451 9.04 12.45 12.77
N LEU A 452 10.11 12.05 12.05
CA LEU A 452 11.45 12.64 12.18
C LEU A 452 11.47 14.12 11.78
N SER A 453 10.75 14.48 10.71
CA SER A 453 10.61 15.87 10.29
C SER A 453 9.79 16.71 11.26
N ALA A 454 8.68 16.17 11.78
CA ALA A 454 7.86 16.83 12.79
C ALA A 454 8.64 17.09 14.09
N GLY A 455 9.57 16.19 14.44
CA GLY A 455 10.50 16.36 15.56
C GLY A 455 11.63 17.36 15.31
N GLY A 456 11.76 17.91 14.09
CA GLY A 456 12.81 18.86 13.73
C GLY A 456 14.18 18.21 13.46
N LEU A 457 14.27 16.89 13.42
CA LEU A 457 15.54 16.17 13.25
C LEU A 457 16.01 16.14 11.79
N ILE A 458 15.07 16.10 10.84
CA ILE A 458 15.39 16.18 9.40
C ILE A 458 14.56 17.27 8.73
N ASN A 459 15.23 18.09 7.93
CA ASN A 459 14.58 19.17 7.18
C ASN A 459 13.96 18.65 5.87
N PHE A 460 13.26 19.54 5.15
CA PHE A 460 12.58 19.19 3.90
C PHE A 460 13.56 18.76 2.79
N TYR A 461 14.79 19.31 2.75
CA TYR A 461 15.82 18.92 1.79
C TYR A 461 16.30 17.48 1.98
N THR A 462 16.32 16.97 3.22
CA THR A 462 16.69 15.59 3.54
C THR A 462 15.50 14.63 3.44
N ALA A 463 14.31 15.06 3.85
CA ALA A 463 13.12 14.22 3.88
C ALA A 463 12.69 13.73 2.48
N VAL A 464 12.77 14.58 1.45
CA VAL A 464 12.32 14.20 0.09
C VAL A 464 13.26 13.18 -0.59
N PRO A 465 14.59 13.33 -0.58
CA PRO A 465 15.51 12.26 -1.02
C PRO A 465 15.31 10.94 -0.28
N LEU A 466 15.14 10.99 1.05
CA LEU A 466 14.86 9.80 1.85
C LEU A 466 13.58 9.09 1.38
N LEU A 467 12.55 9.88 1.08
CA LEU A 467 11.29 9.41 0.53
C LEU A 467 11.44 8.77 -0.86
N LEU A 468 12.26 9.32 -1.76
CA LEU A 468 12.56 8.68 -3.06
C LEU A 468 13.18 7.29 -2.85
N GLY A 469 14.07 7.18 -1.87
CA GLY A 469 14.62 5.91 -1.42
C GLY A 469 13.53 4.91 -1.06
N THR A 470 12.52 5.33 -0.30
CA THR A 470 11.43 4.43 0.11
C THR A 470 10.63 3.85 -1.06
N ASN A 471 10.45 4.62 -2.13
CA ASN A 471 9.77 4.15 -3.33
C ASN A 471 10.60 3.10 -4.07
N ILE A 472 11.93 3.27 -4.15
CA ILE A 472 12.84 2.25 -4.67
C ILE A 472 12.78 0.99 -3.82
N GLY A 473 12.88 1.12 -2.49
CA GLY A 473 12.92 -0.02 -1.56
C GLY A 473 11.67 -0.90 -1.61
N THR A 474 10.50 -0.33 -1.88
CA THR A 474 9.21 -1.06 -1.96
C THR A 474 9.21 -2.19 -3.00
N THR A 475 10.06 -2.08 -4.02
CA THR A 475 10.14 -3.02 -5.13
C THR A 475 10.58 -4.43 -4.71
N ILE A 476 11.21 -4.58 -3.54
CA ILE A 476 11.61 -5.91 -3.02
C ILE A 476 10.44 -6.88 -2.89
N THR A 477 9.27 -6.38 -2.48
CA THR A 477 8.08 -7.22 -2.29
C THR A 477 7.61 -7.85 -3.60
N ALA A 478 7.74 -7.13 -4.71
CA ALA A 478 7.45 -7.62 -6.05
C ALA A 478 8.46 -8.69 -6.48
N PHE A 479 9.75 -8.48 -6.23
CA PHE A 479 10.77 -9.48 -6.52
C PHE A 479 10.56 -10.77 -5.73
N LEU A 480 10.32 -10.67 -4.43
CA LEU A 480 10.07 -11.83 -3.57
C LEU A 480 8.87 -12.65 -4.05
N ALA A 481 7.76 -11.99 -4.43
CA ALA A 481 6.59 -12.69 -4.97
C ALA A 481 6.84 -13.31 -6.36
N ALA A 482 7.69 -12.68 -7.18
CA ALA A 482 8.02 -13.18 -8.51
C ALA A 482 9.08 -14.29 -8.51
N LEU A 483 9.79 -14.57 -7.40
CA LEU A 483 10.88 -15.57 -7.34
C LEU A 483 10.43 -16.94 -7.85
N THR A 484 9.28 -17.41 -7.40
CA THR A 484 8.68 -18.71 -7.75
C THR A 484 7.69 -18.63 -8.92
N ALA A 485 7.51 -17.45 -9.52
CA ALA A 485 6.56 -17.23 -10.60
C ALA A 485 7.18 -17.43 -12.00
N ASN A 486 6.31 -17.46 -13.01
CA ASN A 486 6.69 -17.56 -14.42
C ASN A 486 7.51 -16.33 -14.87
N ARG A 487 8.12 -16.42 -16.06
CA ARG A 487 9.01 -15.36 -16.56
C ARG A 487 8.28 -14.03 -16.80
N VAL A 488 7.00 -14.06 -17.17
CA VAL A 488 6.21 -12.83 -17.40
C VAL A 488 5.97 -12.09 -16.08
N ALA A 489 5.71 -12.81 -15.00
CA ALA A 489 5.60 -12.26 -13.66
C ALA A 489 6.92 -11.64 -13.17
N LYS A 490 8.06 -12.29 -13.47
CA LYS A 490 9.41 -11.73 -13.21
C LYS A 490 9.68 -10.46 -14.02
N GLN A 491 9.23 -10.40 -15.28
CA GLN A 491 9.31 -9.18 -16.09
C GLN A 491 8.47 -8.04 -15.49
N ALA A 492 7.31 -8.33 -14.90
CA ALA A 492 6.50 -7.31 -14.23
C ALA A 492 7.16 -6.77 -12.95
N ALA A 493 7.78 -7.64 -12.14
CA ALA A 493 8.58 -7.20 -10.99
C ALA A 493 9.77 -6.32 -11.43
N LEU A 494 10.45 -6.69 -12.52
CA LEU A 494 11.51 -5.86 -13.12
C LEU A 494 10.96 -4.50 -13.59
N ALA A 495 9.81 -4.48 -14.25
CA ALA A 495 9.18 -3.23 -14.70
C ALA A 495 8.85 -2.31 -13.51
N HIS A 496 8.40 -2.87 -12.39
CA HIS A 496 8.18 -2.11 -11.15
C HIS A 496 9.48 -1.50 -10.61
N MET A 497 10.58 -2.25 -10.62
CA MET A 497 11.90 -1.75 -10.21
C MET A 497 12.36 -0.61 -11.10
N LEU A 498 12.33 -0.83 -12.42
CA LEU A 498 12.77 0.15 -13.40
C LEU A 498 11.97 1.45 -13.30
N PHE A 499 10.65 1.37 -13.09
CA PHE A 499 9.81 2.55 -12.89
C PHE A 499 10.26 3.39 -11.70
N ASN A 500 10.48 2.76 -10.54
CA ASN A 500 10.89 3.49 -9.34
C ASN A 500 12.31 4.06 -9.45
N VAL A 501 13.24 3.30 -10.03
CA VAL A 501 14.63 3.75 -10.22
C VAL A 501 14.70 4.90 -11.23
N ILE A 502 14.01 4.79 -12.38
CA ILE A 502 13.97 5.85 -13.39
C ILE A 502 13.24 7.08 -12.84
N GLY A 503 12.12 6.90 -12.13
CA GLY A 503 11.40 8.00 -11.48
C GLY A 503 12.29 8.74 -10.47
N ALA A 504 13.01 8.00 -9.62
CA ALA A 504 13.94 8.58 -8.66
C ALA A 504 15.12 9.28 -9.36
N LEU A 505 15.64 8.74 -10.46
CA LEU A 505 16.69 9.39 -11.26
C LEU A 505 16.22 10.71 -11.87
N ILE A 506 15.01 10.75 -12.43
CA ILE A 506 14.42 11.99 -12.95
C ILE A 506 14.29 13.01 -11.82
N MET A 507 13.79 12.60 -10.66
CA MET A 507 13.68 13.48 -9.50
C MET A 507 15.03 13.98 -8.99
N PHE A 508 16.04 13.11 -8.98
CA PHE A 508 17.40 13.47 -8.64
C PHE A 508 17.91 14.60 -9.54
N VAL A 509 17.68 14.51 -10.86
CA VAL A 509 18.03 15.60 -11.81
C VAL A 509 17.26 16.89 -11.48
N LEU A 510 15.96 16.80 -11.17
CA LEU A 510 15.15 17.97 -10.82
C LEU A 510 15.63 18.68 -9.53
N PHE A 511 16.35 18.00 -8.64
CA PHE A 511 16.94 18.65 -7.46
C PHE A 511 18.04 19.67 -7.81
N TYR A 512 18.71 19.51 -8.96
CA TYR A 512 19.81 20.37 -9.39
C TYR A 512 19.39 21.41 -10.42
N ILE A 513 18.10 21.53 -10.72
CA ILE A 513 17.57 22.62 -11.55
C ILE A 513 17.15 23.75 -10.59
N PRO A 514 17.92 24.85 -10.50
CA PRO A 514 17.60 25.94 -9.58
C PRO A 514 16.43 26.77 -10.12
N TYR A 515 15.54 27.18 -9.23
CA TYR A 515 14.40 28.03 -9.53
C TYR A 515 14.04 28.95 -8.36
N GLY A 516 13.46 30.11 -8.68
CA GLY A 516 13.03 31.11 -7.69
C GLY A 516 14.16 32.03 -7.20
N PRO A 517 13.82 33.02 -6.34
CA PRO A 517 14.75 34.09 -5.93
C PRO A 517 15.90 33.60 -5.03
N ALA A 518 15.81 32.38 -4.49
CA ALA A 518 16.80 31.78 -3.58
C ALA A 518 17.55 30.58 -4.19
N ASN A 519 17.50 30.39 -5.52
CA ASN A 519 18.12 29.25 -6.23
C ASN A 519 17.77 27.87 -5.64
N GLN A 520 16.52 27.71 -5.20
CA GLN A 520 16.06 26.45 -4.61
C GLN A 520 15.79 25.39 -5.68
N PRO A 521 15.85 24.09 -5.34
CA PRO A 521 15.45 23.02 -6.25
C PRO A 521 14.04 23.21 -6.78
N CYS A 522 13.87 23.17 -8.11
CA CYS A 522 12.60 23.52 -8.77
C CYS A 522 11.40 22.74 -8.23
N PHE A 523 11.57 21.43 -7.98
CA PHE A 523 10.50 20.59 -7.44
C PHE A 523 10.15 20.95 -6.00
N LEU A 524 11.16 21.12 -5.13
CA LEU A 524 10.90 21.46 -3.73
C LEU A 524 10.26 22.85 -3.61
N TYR A 525 10.69 23.80 -4.46
CA TYR A 525 10.06 25.10 -4.58
C TYR A 525 8.58 24.97 -5.00
N PHE A 526 8.28 24.17 -6.02
CA PHE A 526 6.92 23.93 -6.47
C PHE A 526 6.03 23.35 -5.35
N ILE A 527 6.52 22.36 -4.60
CA ILE A 527 5.78 21.77 -3.48
C ILE A 527 5.50 22.80 -2.38
N ASN A 528 6.51 23.60 -2.01
CA ASN A 528 6.35 24.65 -1.02
C ASN A 528 5.39 25.75 -1.50
N TRP A 529 5.32 26.01 -2.80
CA TRP A 529 4.42 27.00 -3.38
C TRP A 529 2.94 26.59 -3.32
N ILE A 530 2.64 25.31 -3.60
CA ILE A 530 1.27 24.79 -3.57
C ILE A 530 0.80 24.39 -2.16
N THR A 531 1.72 24.25 -1.21
CA THR A 531 1.42 23.81 0.15
C THR A 531 1.35 24.99 1.11
N PRO A 532 0.29 25.14 1.92
CA PRO A 532 0.24 26.20 2.93
C PRO A 532 1.35 26.07 3.96
N GLY A 533 2.11 27.13 4.16
CA GLY A 533 3.24 27.19 5.10
C GLY A 533 4.53 27.57 4.40
N ASN A 534 5.65 27.46 5.12
CA ASN A 534 6.98 27.59 4.55
C ASN A 534 7.87 26.50 5.14
N ALA A 535 8.19 25.49 4.33
CA ALA A 535 9.04 24.38 4.71
C ALA A 535 10.53 24.77 4.84
N PHE A 536 10.91 25.91 4.27
CA PHE A 536 12.28 26.43 4.28
C PHE A 536 12.50 27.55 5.30
N ALA A 537 11.50 27.89 6.11
CA ALA A 537 11.66 28.84 7.20
C ALA A 537 12.57 28.26 8.30
N ALA A 538 13.20 29.13 9.09
CA ALA A 538 14.02 28.73 10.25
C ALA A 538 13.26 27.82 11.24
N HIS A 539 11.94 28.01 11.33
CA HIS A 539 11.01 27.08 11.96
C HIS A 539 10.05 26.57 10.89
N PRO A 540 10.31 25.37 10.32
CA PRO A 540 9.48 24.82 9.25
C PRO A 540 8.02 24.75 9.67
N GLN A 541 7.13 25.23 8.81
CA GLN A 541 5.68 25.19 9.04
C GLN A 541 5.04 24.13 8.15
N ASN A 542 4.17 23.29 8.74
CA ASN A 542 3.45 22.22 8.04
C ASN A 542 4.38 21.31 7.22
N ILE A 543 5.53 20.93 7.78
CA ILE A 543 6.55 20.13 7.09
C ILE A 543 6.00 18.75 6.71
N GLU A 544 5.14 18.18 7.56
CA GLU A 544 4.44 16.91 7.37
C GLU A 544 3.62 16.93 6.09
N ARG A 545 2.88 18.03 5.87
CA ARG A 545 2.06 18.22 4.68
C ARG A 545 2.91 18.41 3.43
N ASN A 546 4.01 19.16 3.53
CA ASN A 546 4.95 19.35 2.43
C ASN A 546 5.56 18.01 1.98
N ILE A 547 5.91 17.13 2.92
CA ILE A 547 6.45 15.79 2.61
C ILE A 547 5.37 14.92 1.93
N ALA A 548 4.15 14.90 2.44
CA ALA A 548 3.05 14.15 1.82
C ALA A 548 2.71 14.65 0.41
N MET A 549 2.74 15.98 0.20
CA MET A 549 2.56 16.58 -1.12
C MET A 549 3.71 16.23 -2.06
N ALA A 550 4.95 16.31 -1.59
CA ALA A 550 6.12 15.87 -2.37
C ALA A 550 5.97 14.41 -2.83
N HIS A 551 5.54 13.51 -1.94
CA HIS A 551 5.28 12.11 -2.30
C HIS A 551 4.21 11.96 -3.39
N THR A 552 3.11 12.69 -3.24
CA THR A 552 1.95 12.59 -4.12
C THR A 552 2.28 13.10 -5.51
N PHE A 553 2.82 14.31 -5.60
CA PHE A 553 3.21 14.91 -6.86
C PHE A 553 4.37 14.18 -7.55
N PHE A 554 5.32 13.65 -6.79
CA PHE A 554 6.36 12.80 -7.35
C PHE A 554 5.77 11.60 -8.09
N ASN A 555 4.93 10.80 -7.42
CA ASN A 555 4.36 9.59 -8.05
C ASN A 555 3.44 9.95 -9.22
N ILE A 556 2.59 10.96 -9.08
CA ILE A 556 1.74 11.42 -10.18
C ILE A 556 2.58 11.87 -11.37
N PHE A 557 3.61 12.69 -11.15
CA PHE A 557 4.51 13.16 -12.21
C PHE A 557 5.25 12.00 -12.88
N ALA A 558 5.81 11.07 -12.10
CA ALA A 558 6.50 9.90 -12.62
C ALA A 558 5.57 9.03 -13.48
N VAL A 559 4.34 8.78 -13.04
CA VAL A 559 3.37 8.01 -13.83
C VAL A 559 2.96 8.76 -15.10
N LEU A 560 2.63 10.04 -15.03
CA LEU A 560 2.25 10.82 -16.21
C LEU A 560 3.37 10.85 -17.26
N LEU A 561 4.62 10.99 -16.82
CA LEU A 561 5.79 11.05 -17.70
C LEU A 561 6.14 9.67 -18.29
N LEU A 562 6.08 8.60 -17.50
CA LEU A 562 6.54 7.27 -17.92
C LEU A 562 5.46 6.40 -18.58
N THR A 563 4.17 6.68 -18.36
CA THR A 563 3.05 5.90 -18.96
C THR A 563 3.05 5.90 -20.49
N PRO A 564 3.30 7.02 -21.21
CA PRO A 564 3.42 7.01 -22.66
C PRO A 564 4.49 6.03 -23.18
N PHE A 565 5.53 5.79 -22.37
CA PHE A 565 6.63 4.88 -22.68
C PHE A 565 6.41 3.46 -22.13
N ALA A 566 5.22 3.12 -21.62
CA ALA A 566 4.95 1.79 -21.05
C ALA A 566 5.23 0.65 -22.05
N GLY A 567 5.00 0.86 -23.35
CA GLY A 567 5.35 -0.11 -24.38
C GLY A 567 6.86 -0.30 -24.57
N LEU A 568 7.66 0.76 -24.36
CA LEU A 568 9.12 0.67 -24.33
C LEU A 568 9.60 -0.10 -23.10
N PHE A 569 8.96 0.10 -21.94
CA PHE A 569 9.22 -0.69 -20.73
C PHE A 569 8.97 -2.18 -20.97
N THR A 570 7.87 -2.54 -21.63
CA THR A 570 7.58 -3.94 -21.99
C THR A 570 8.73 -4.54 -22.82
N LYS A 571 9.14 -3.86 -23.91
CA LYS A 571 10.26 -4.30 -24.76
C LYS A 571 11.58 -4.39 -24.01
N LEU A 572 11.85 -3.44 -23.11
CA LEU A 572 13.07 -3.44 -22.30
C LEU A 572 13.09 -4.63 -21.34
N CYS A 573 11.98 -4.92 -20.67
CA CYS A 573 11.87 -6.06 -19.77
C CYS A 573 11.99 -7.39 -20.53
N GLU A 574 11.37 -7.50 -21.71
CA GLU A 574 11.50 -8.66 -22.60
C GLU A 574 12.94 -8.85 -23.10
N LYS A 575 13.67 -7.75 -23.35
CA LYS A 575 15.08 -7.80 -23.75
C LYS A 575 15.99 -8.22 -22.59
N ILE A 576 15.77 -7.70 -21.38
CA ILE A 576 16.58 -8.04 -20.19
C ILE A 576 16.29 -9.47 -19.75
N LEU A 577 15.03 -9.91 -19.78
CA LEU A 577 14.61 -11.23 -19.36
C LEU A 577 13.78 -11.93 -20.46
N PRO A 578 14.42 -12.47 -21.50
CA PRO A 578 13.73 -13.08 -22.64
C PRO A 578 12.98 -14.37 -22.27
N LEU A 579 11.90 -14.66 -22.99
CA LEU A 579 11.18 -15.93 -22.91
C LEU A 579 11.98 -17.00 -23.68
N ARG A 580 12.39 -18.08 -22.98
CA ARG A 580 13.15 -19.20 -23.59
C ARG A 580 12.27 -20.41 -23.92
N GLU A 581 11.11 -20.51 -23.25
CA GLU A 581 10.15 -21.60 -23.34
C GLU A 581 8.74 -21.01 -23.35
N PRO A 582 7.73 -21.73 -23.88
CA PRO A 582 6.33 -21.33 -23.75
C PRO A 582 5.98 -21.13 -22.28
N VAL A 583 5.26 -20.05 -21.98
CA VAL A 583 4.95 -19.66 -20.61
C VAL A 583 4.01 -20.70 -19.99
N LYS A 584 4.50 -21.45 -19.00
CA LYS A 584 3.65 -22.29 -18.16
C LYS A 584 2.81 -21.40 -17.25
N ILE A 585 1.50 -21.43 -17.45
CA ILE A 585 0.53 -20.70 -16.63
C ILE A 585 0.29 -21.50 -15.34
N GLN A 586 0.37 -20.84 -14.19
CA GLN A 586 0.03 -21.45 -12.92
C GLN A 586 -1.49 -21.43 -12.75
N ARG A 587 -2.13 -22.60 -12.89
CA ARG A 587 -3.59 -22.76 -12.85
C ARG A 587 -4.20 -22.37 -11.49
N LEU A 588 -3.56 -22.78 -10.39
CA LEU A 588 -3.96 -22.46 -9.01
C LEU A 588 -2.86 -21.62 -8.35
N GLU A 589 -3.06 -20.30 -8.30
CA GLU A 589 -2.03 -19.35 -7.89
C GLU A 589 -2.08 -19.07 -6.39
N PRO A 590 -1.04 -19.41 -5.59
CA PRO A 590 -1.06 -19.22 -4.14
C PRO A 590 -1.20 -17.75 -3.71
N HIS A 591 -0.66 -16.80 -4.48
CA HIS A 591 -0.75 -15.38 -4.15
C HIS A 591 -2.18 -14.83 -4.21
N LEU A 592 -3.08 -15.49 -4.97
CA LEU A 592 -4.48 -15.10 -5.09
C LEU A 592 -5.35 -15.58 -3.92
N LEU A 593 -4.82 -16.39 -3.00
CA LEU A 593 -5.53 -16.80 -1.77
C LEU A 593 -5.90 -15.62 -0.86
N LYS A 594 -5.24 -14.48 -0.99
CA LYS A 594 -5.60 -13.24 -0.27
C LYS A 594 -6.87 -12.58 -0.84
N THR A 595 -7.33 -13.02 -2.01
CA THR A 595 -8.51 -12.53 -2.71
C THR A 595 -9.45 -13.69 -3.03
N PRO A 596 -10.24 -14.18 -2.04
CA PRO A 596 -11.01 -15.42 -2.17
C PRO A 596 -11.95 -15.49 -3.37
N SER A 597 -12.56 -14.38 -3.78
CA SER A 597 -13.46 -14.35 -4.95
C SER A 597 -12.74 -14.82 -6.23
N ILE A 598 -11.47 -14.46 -6.40
CA ILE A 598 -10.68 -14.80 -7.60
C ILE A 598 -10.07 -16.18 -7.46
N ALA A 599 -9.66 -16.55 -6.26
CA ALA A 599 -9.20 -17.89 -5.97
C ALA A 599 -10.30 -18.94 -6.30
N ILE A 600 -11.56 -18.63 -5.95
CA ILE A 600 -12.72 -19.47 -6.29
C ILE A 600 -12.93 -19.54 -7.81
N GLU A 601 -12.80 -18.43 -8.52
CA GLU A 601 -12.89 -18.40 -9.98
C GLU A 601 -11.80 -19.26 -10.66
N GLN A 602 -10.57 -19.27 -10.13
CA GLN A 602 -9.54 -20.19 -10.60
C GLN A 602 -9.93 -21.65 -10.40
N VAL A 603 -10.50 -21.98 -9.23
CA VAL A 603 -10.98 -23.34 -8.96
C VAL A 603 -12.04 -23.74 -9.99
N VAL A 604 -13.02 -22.88 -10.27
CA VAL A 604 -14.08 -23.18 -11.26
C VAL A 604 -13.49 -23.39 -12.66
N ASN A 605 -12.54 -22.54 -13.08
CA ASN A 605 -11.89 -22.68 -14.39
C ASN A 605 -11.09 -23.98 -14.52
N VAL A 606 -10.38 -24.38 -13.46
CA VAL A 606 -9.60 -25.62 -13.44
C VAL A 606 -10.52 -26.83 -13.36
N LEU A 607 -11.60 -26.77 -12.56
CA LEU A 607 -12.64 -27.80 -12.50
C LEU A 607 -13.28 -28.01 -13.88
N ARG A 608 -13.60 -26.93 -14.61
CA ARG A 608 -14.11 -27.01 -15.99
C ARG A 608 -13.12 -27.72 -16.91
N SER A 609 -11.83 -27.38 -16.85
CA SER A 609 -10.79 -28.08 -17.63
C SER A 609 -10.69 -29.56 -17.24
N MET A 610 -10.78 -29.86 -15.94
CA MET A 610 -10.74 -31.23 -15.42
C MET A 610 -11.92 -32.04 -15.97
N VAL A 611 -13.15 -31.52 -15.93
CA VAL A 611 -14.33 -32.18 -16.53
C VAL A 611 -14.15 -32.42 -18.03
N GLN A 612 -13.64 -31.43 -18.78
CA GLN A 612 -13.39 -31.57 -20.21
C GLN A 612 -12.32 -32.64 -20.52
N ASP A 613 -11.24 -32.66 -19.74
CA ASP A 613 -10.14 -33.59 -19.96
C ASP A 613 -10.55 -35.02 -19.53
N SER A 614 -11.26 -35.17 -18.41
CA SER A 614 -11.89 -36.43 -17.99
C SER A 614 -12.86 -36.96 -19.06
N TRP A 615 -13.71 -36.10 -19.64
CA TRP A 615 -14.65 -36.50 -20.68
C TRP A 615 -13.95 -36.96 -21.97
N LYS A 616 -12.88 -36.27 -22.39
CA LYS A 616 -12.07 -36.71 -23.54
C LYS A 616 -11.43 -38.08 -23.33
N MET A 617 -11.00 -38.39 -22.09
CA MET A 617 -10.47 -39.71 -21.76
C MET A 617 -11.54 -40.79 -21.93
N VAL A 618 -12.75 -40.54 -21.42
CA VAL A 618 -13.90 -41.44 -21.60
C VAL A 618 -14.25 -41.59 -23.08
N ASP A 619 -14.30 -40.51 -23.85
CA ASP A 619 -14.55 -40.54 -25.30
C ASP A 619 -13.53 -41.45 -26.03
N GLN A 620 -12.25 -41.31 -25.72
CA GLN A 620 -11.21 -42.16 -26.27
C GLN A 620 -11.41 -43.63 -25.87
N ALA A 621 -11.71 -43.90 -24.59
CA ALA A 621 -11.95 -45.26 -24.09
C ALA A 621 -13.18 -45.92 -24.74
N VAL A 622 -14.27 -45.18 -24.93
CA VAL A 622 -15.49 -45.71 -25.54
C VAL A 622 -15.34 -45.84 -27.05
N ASN A 623 -15.05 -44.74 -27.75
CA ASN A 623 -15.16 -44.68 -29.21
C ASN A 623 -13.93 -45.24 -29.94
N GLN A 624 -12.74 -45.16 -29.33
CA GLN A 624 -11.52 -45.67 -29.96
C GLN A 624 -11.22 -47.11 -29.55
N HIS A 625 -11.59 -47.52 -28.34
CA HIS A 625 -11.27 -48.84 -27.81
C HIS A 625 -12.48 -49.77 -27.71
N PHE A 626 -13.47 -49.45 -26.87
CA PHE A 626 -14.59 -50.35 -26.57
C PHE A 626 -15.46 -50.65 -27.81
N MET A 627 -15.91 -49.62 -28.52
CA MET A 627 -16.81 -49.74 -29.68
C MET A 627 -16.15 -50.45 -30.87
N LYS A 628 -14.85 -50.24 -31.08
CA LYS A 628 -14.07 -50.90 -32.14
C LYS A 628 -13.63 -52.32 -31.76
N GLY A 629 -13.58 -52.62 -30.47
CA GLY A 629 -13.02 -53.85 -29.93
C GLY A 629 -11.50 -53.96 -30.13
N GLU A 630 -10.82 -52.83 -30.28
CA GLU A 630 -9.38 -52.75 -30.55
C GLU A 630 -8.62 -52.26 -29.32
N ILE A 631 -7.54 -52.95 -29.00
CA ILE A 631 -6.65 -52.58 -27.89
C ILE A 631 -5.37 -52.05 -28.51
N ASP A 632 -5.20 -50.73 -28.46
CA ASP A 632 -3.90 -50.11 -28.70
C ASP A 632 -3.23 -49.85 -27.35
N GLN A 633 -2.12 -50.54 -27.12
CA GLN A 633 -1.39 -50.50 -25.85
C GLN A 633 -0.76 -49.12 -25.61
N GLU A 634 -0.34 -48.41 -26.67
CA GLU A 634 0.25 -47.08 -26.56
C GLU A 634 -0.79 -46.05 -26.13
N SER A 635 -1.99 -46.09 -26.73
CA SER A 635 -3.12 -45.25 -26.32
C SER A 635 -3.58 -45.52 -24.88
N ILE A 636 -3.61 -46.79 -24.46
CA ILE A 636 -3.95 -47.15 -23.06
C ILE A 636 -2.93 -46.61 -22.06
N GLU A 637 -1.63 -46.70 -22.37
CA GLU A 637 -0.59 -46.12 -21.52
C GLU A 637 -0.73 -44.59 -21.42
N LYS A 638 -1.05 -43.92 -22.53
CA LYS A 638 -1.36 -42.48 -22.53
C LYS A 638 -2.59 -42.13 -21.70
N LEU A 639 -3.64 -42.94 -21.73
CA LEU A 639 -4.84 -42.73 -20.90
C LEU A 639 -4.53 -42.89 -19.42
N ASN A 640 -3.73 -43.88 -19.03
CA ASN A 640 -3.28 -44.03 -17.64
C ASN A 640 -2.43 -42.84 -17.19
N GLU A 641 -1.51 -42.35 -18.02
CA GLU A 641 -0.75 -41.13 -17.74
C GLU A 641 -1.62 -39.86 -17.67
N GLN A 642 -2.82 -39.87 -18.27
CA GLN A 642 -3.77 -38.76 -18.16
C GLN A 642 -4.59 -38.87 -16.87
N GLU A 643 -4.95 -40.07 -16.46
CA GLU A 643 -5.63 -40.34 -15.19
C GLU A 643 -4.79 -39.91 -13.99
N GLU A 644 -3.50 -40.27 -13.95
CA GLU A 644 -2.58 -39.82 -12.90
C GLU A 644 -2.51 -38.28 -12.80
N LYS A 645 -2.62 -37.58 -13.94
CA LYS A 645 -2.66 -36.11 -13.96
C LYS A 645 -3.97 -35.55 -13.42
N ILE A 646 -5.10 -36.23 -13.63
CA ILE A 646 -6.40 -35.85 -13.07
C ILE A 646 -6.38 -36.02 -11.55
N ASP A 647 -5.77 -37.10 -11.04
CA ASP A 647 -5.56 -37.33 -9.61
C ASP A 647 -4.70 -36.25 -8.95
N GLU A 648 -3.58 -35.90 -9.58
CA GLU A 648 -2.73 -34.79 -9.13
C GLU A 648 -3.55 -33.48 -9.09
N LEU A 649 -4.35 -33.20 -10.12
CA LEU A 649 -5.21 -32.01 -10.17
C LEU A 649 -6.30 -32.02 -9.09
N GLN A 650 -6.92 -33.17 -8.80
CA GLN A 650 -7.92 -33.34 -7.74
C GLN A 650 -7.29 -33.00 -6.37
N ALA A 651 -6.10 -33.53 -6.10
CA ALA A 651 -5.34 -33.25 -4.88
C ALA A 651 -4.94 -31.76 -4.78
N GLU A 652 -4.48 -31.15 -5.87
CA GLU A 652 -4.14 -29.73 -5.91
C GLU A 652 -5.36 -28.83 -5.64
N LEU A 653 -6.49 -29.09 -6.31
CA LEU A 653 -7.75 -28.36 -6.13
C LEU A 653 -8.26 -28.45 -4.70
N THR A 654 -8.27 -29.66 -4.14
CA THR A 654 -8.72 -29.91 -2.76
C THR A 654 -7.84 -29.16 -1.77
N ASN A 655 -6.52 -29.25 -1.93
CA ASN A 655 -5.57 -28.50 -1.09
C ASN A 655 -5.75 -26.98 -1.21
N TYR A 656 -6.00 -26.48 -2.41
CA TYR A 656 -6.23 -25.06 -2.66
C TYR A 656 -7.54 -24.59 -2.01
N LEU A 657 -8.63 -25.34 -2.14
CA LEU A 657 -9.91 -25.08 -1.49
C LEU A 657 -9.78 -25.08 0.04
N VAL A 658 -9.07 -26.03 0.63
CA VAL A 658 -8.75 -26.03 2.08
C VAL A 658 -7.99 -24.76 2.47
N ARG A 659 -7.02 -24.31 1.67
CA ARG A 659 -6.30 -23.06 1.94
C ARG A 659 -7.22 -21.83 1.84
N ILE A 660 -8.21 -21.83 0.95
CA ILE A 660 -9.24 -20.76 0.87
C ILE A 660 -10.07 -20.74 2.16
N THR A 661 -10.48 -21.89 2.72
CA THR A 661 -11.26 -21.92 3.98
C THR A 661 -10.55 -21.30 5.19
N ARG A 662 -9.20 -21.21 5.15
CA ARG A 662 -8.38 -20.57 6.19
C ARG A 662 -8.36 -19.04 6.09
N ARG A 663 -9.10 -18.46 5.16
CA ARG A 663 -9.18 -17.01 4.91
C ARG A 663 -10.53 -16.46 5.35
N PRO A 664 -10.65 -15.13 5.57
CA PRO A 664 -11.94 -14.52 5.88
C PRO A 664 -12.87 -14.55 4.65
N LEU A 665 -13.88 -15.41 4.68
CA LEU A 665 -14.85 -15.62 3.59
C LEU A 665 -16.17 -14.90 3.85
N THR A 666 -16.88 -14.52 2.77
CA THR A 666 -18.30 -14.13 2.87
C THR A 666 -19.16 -15.38 3.12
N HIS A 667 -20.42 -15.19 3.55
CA HIS A 667 -21.31 -16.33 3.75
C HIS A 667 -21.48 -17.14 2.45
N HIS A 668 -21.67 -16.43 1.34
CA HIS A 668 -21.75 -17.02 0.00
C HIS A 668 -20.47 -17.78 -0.37
N GLN A 669 -19.28 -17.20 -0.16
CA GLN A 669 -18.00 -17.86 -0.45
C GLN A 669 -17.76 -19.10 0.43
N SER A 670 -18.26 -19.11 1.67
CA SER A 670 -18.16 -20.28 2.52
C SER A 670 -19.11 -21.41 2.09
N ALA A 671 -20.27 -21.07 1.54
CA ALA A 671 -21.28 -22.03 1.09
C ALA A 671 -20.89 -22.75 -0.21
N ILE A 672 -20.15 -22.08 -1.10
CA ILE A 672 -19.75 -22.63 -2.40
C ILE A 672 -18.56 -23.61 -2.32
N ILE A 673 -17.66 -23.44 -1.35
CA ILE A 673 -16.45 -24.27 -1.24
C ILE A 673 -16.77 -25.78 -1.12
N PRO A 674 -17.71 -26.22 -0.26
CA PRO A 674 -18.12 -27.63 -0.21
C PRO A 674 -18.68 -28.12 -1.55
N LEU A 675 -19.44 -27.28 -2.28
CA LEU A 675 -19.98 -27.64 -3.60
C LEU A 675 -18.85 -27.90 -4.60
N LEU A 676 -17.84 -27.03 -4.62
CA LEU A 676 -16.67 -27.19 -5.49
C LEU A 676 -15.87 -28.44 -5.15
N MET A 677 -15.69 -28.76 -3.86
CA MET A 677 -15.06 -30.01 -3.42
C MET A 677 -15.79 -31.23 -3.96
N HIS A 678 -17.13 -31.23 -3.88
CA HIS A 678 -17.93 -32.34 -4.41
C HIS A 678 -17.83 -32.42 -5.93
N CYS A 679 -17.91 -31.31 -6.66
CA CYS A 679 -17.74 -31.32 -8.11
C CYS A 679 -16.34 -31.80 -8.54
N THR A 680 -15.28 -31.45 -7.80
CA THR A 680 -13.93 -31.95 -8.06
C THR A 680 -13.84 -33.47 -7.89
N ASN A 681 -14.51 -34.02 -6.87
CA ASN A 681 -14.60 -35.47 -6.71
C ASN A 681 -15.40 -36.12 -7.85
N ASP A 682 -16.54 -35.55 -8.24
CA ASP A 682 -17.31 -36.06 -9.40
C ASP A 682 -16.50 -36.01 -10.71
N ALA A 683 -15.67 -34.97 -10.92
CA ALA A 683 -14.82 -34.85 -12.11
C ALA A 683 -13.69 -35.89 -12.15
N GLU A 684 -13.13 -36.27 -11.00
CA GLU A 684 -12.19 -37.39 -10.89
C GLU A 684 -12.90 -38.73 -11.15
N ARG A 685 -14.10 -38.94 -10.59
CA ARG A 685 -14.87 -40.16 -10.85
C ARG A 685 -15.17 -40.39 -12.33
N ILE A 686 -15.45 -39.32 -13.08
CA ILE A 686 -15.60 -39.40 -14.53
C ILE A 686 -14.32 -39.95 -15.19
N ALA A 687 -13.13 -39.52 -14.74
CA ALA A 687 -11.87 -40.06 -15.22
C ALA A 687 -11.65 -41.52 -14.79
N ASP A 688 -11.94 -41.89 -13.53
CA ASP A 688 -11.84 -43.27 -13.01
C ASP A 688 -12.59 -44.28 -13.88
N HIS A 689 -13.77 -43.90 -14.38
CA HIS A 689 -14.59 -44.75 -15.24
C HIS A 689 -13.88 -45.14 -16.54
N THR A 690 -12.87 -44.38 -16.98
CA THR A 690 -11.98 -44.74 -18.10
C THR A 690 -11.31 -46.10 -17.87
N ASP A 691 -10.74 -46.33 -16.68
CA ASP A 691 -10.04 -47.58 -16.37
C ASP A 691 -11.04 -48.77 -16.34
N ASN A 692 -12.25 -48.56 -15.81
CA ASN A 692 -13.30 -49.57 -15.85
C ASN A 692 -13.68 -49.94 -17.29
N ILE A 693 -13.89 -48.95 -18.17
CA ILE A 693 -14.21 -49.16 -19.58
C ILE A 693 -13.07 -49.88 -20.31
N LEU A 694 -11.81 -49.55 -20.01
CA LEU A 694 -10.65 -50.25 -20.56
C LEU A 694 -10.54 -51.70 -20.07
N LYS A 695 -10.87 -51.99 -18.81
CA LYS A 695 -10.98 -53.36 -18.28
C LYS A 695 -12.08 -54.16 -18.99
N LEU A 696 -13.24 -53.53 -19.24
CA LEU A 696 -14.33 -54.13 -20.02
C LEU A 696 -13.88 -54.42 -21.45
N THR A 697 -13.15 -53.50 -22.09
CA THR A 697 -12.58 -53.67 -23.43
C THR A 697 -11.60 -54.85 -23.47
N LYS A 698 -10.71 -54.96 -22.48
CA LYS A 698 -9.78 -56.09 -22.33
C LYS A 698 -10.52 -57.42 -22.17
N ARG A 699 -11.60 -57.45 -21.38
CA ARG A 699 -12.45 -58.64 -21.23
C ARG A 699 -13.15 -59.00 -22.53
N LEU A 700 -13.70 -58.02 -23.25
CA LEU A 700 -14.39 -58.23 -24.52
C LEU A 700 -13.43 -58.85 -25.55
N ASN A 701 -12.23 -58.29 -25.68
CA ASN A 701 -11.24 -58.78 -26.63
C ASN A 701 -10.75 -60.21 -26.28
N LYS A 702 -10.58 -60.53 -24.99
CA LYS A 702 -10.26 -61.91 -24.53
C LYS A 702 -11.31 -62.94 -24.92
N THR A 703 -12.58 -62.56 -25.09
CA THR A 703 -13.62 -63.49 -25.56
C THR A 703 -13.47 -63.86 -27.04
N GLY A 704 -12.70 -63.10 -27.81
CA GLY A 704 -12.58 -63.25 -29.27
C GLY A 704 -13.87 -62.94 -30.04
N ARG A 705 -14.90 -62.40 -29.37
CA ARG A 705 -16.21 -62.08 -29.95
C ARG A 705 -16.42 -60.57 -30.00
N LYS A 706 -17.22 -60.11 -30.97
CA LYS A 706 -17.66 -58.71 -31.10
C LYS A 706 -19.08 -58.54 -30.57
N LEU A 707 -19.41 -57.32 -30.16
CA LEU A 707 -20.79 -56.94 -29.87
C LEU A 707 -21.65 -57.04 -31.13
N SER A 708 -22.93 -57.36 -30.96
CA SER A 708 -23.89 -57.35 -32.08
C SER A 708 -24.13 -55.93 -32.58
N ASP A 709 -24.44 -55.75 -33.86
CA ASP A 709 -24.74 -54.43 -34.45
C ASP A 709 -25.84 -53.68 -33.70
N VAL A 710 -26.86 -54.40 -33.20
CA VAL A 710 -27.93 -53.79 -32.38
C VAL A 710 -27.39 -53.26 -31.05
N ALA A 711 -26.50 -53.99 -30.40
CA ALA A 711 -25.88 -53.55 -29.14
C ALA A 711 -24.97 -52.33 -29.35
N ILE A 712 -24.20 -52.29 -30.45
CA ILE A 712 -23.39 -51.12 -30.81
C ILE A 712 -24.29 -49.91 -31.11
N HIS A 713 -25.41 -50.13 -31.81
CA HIS A 713 -26.39 -49.09 -32.09
C HIS A 713 -27.04 -48.52 -30.82
N ASP A 714 -27.43 -49.39 -29.89
CA ASP A 714 -27.99 -49.00 -28.60
C ASP A 714 -26.98 -48.16 -27.79
N LEU A 715 -25.72 -48.60 -27.72
CA LEU A 715 -24.66 -47.85 -27.02
C LEU A 715 -24.34 -46.51 -27.71
N ASN A 716 -24.33 -46.44 -29.05
CA ASN A 716 -24.09 -45.19 -29.77
C ASN A 716 -25.19 -44.15 -29.52
N LYS A 717 -26.45 -44.59 -29.42
CA LYS A 717 -27.56 -43.70 -29.06
C LYS A 717 -27.39 -43.16 -27.65
N LEU A 718 -27.10 -44.03 -26.68
CA LEU A 718 -26.86 -43.62 -25.29
C LEU A 718 -25.66 -42.66 -25.19
N TRP A 719 -24.56 -42.97 -25.90
CA TRP A 719 -23.37 -42.15 -25.98
C TRP A 719 -23.66 -40.74 -26.52
N THR A 720 -24.50 -40.62 -27.54
CA THR A 720 -24.86 -39.32 -28.12
C THR A 720 -25.55 -38.41 -27.09
N VAL A 721 -26.42 -38.97 -26.25
CA VAL A 721 -27.10 -38.22 -25.19
C VAL A 721 -26.11 -37.83 -24.08
N LEU A 722 -25.24 -38.75 -23.69
CA LEU A 722 -24.18 -38.51 -22.70
C LEU A 722 -23.17 -37.43 -23.14
N ASP A 723 -22.70 -37.48 -24.38
CA ASP A 723 -21.78 -36.48 -24.94
C ASP A 723 -22.43 -35.10 -24.96
N SER A 724 -23.71 -35.04 -25.32
CA SER A 724 -24.49 -33.81 -25.25
C SER A 724 -24.68 -33.30 -23.82
N GLN A 725 -24.82 -34.19 -22.82
CA GLN A 725 -24.90 -33.82 -21.41
C GLN A 725 -23.57 -33.28 -20.90
N ALA A 726 -22.45 -33.93 -21.22
CA ALA A 726 -21.11 -33.49 -20.86
C ALA A 726 -20.78 -32.09 -21.43
N HIS A 727 -21.22 -31.83 -22.66
CA HIS A 727 -21.13 -30.52 -23.27
C HIS A 727 -21.92 -29.46 -22.48
N SER A 728 -23.20 -29.74 -22.16
CA SER A 728 -24.04 -28.84 -21.35
C SER A 728 -23.44 -28.54 -19.97
N VAL A 729 -22.90 -29.56 -19.27
CA VAL A 729 -22.24 -29.37 -17.97
C VAL A 729 -21.02 -28.45 -18.07
N THR A 730 -20.19 -28.68 -19.09
CA THR A 730 -19.00 -27.88 -19.36
C THR A 730 -19.34 -26.42 -19.64
N LEU A 731 -20.41 -26.18 -20.41
CA LEU A 731 -20.93 -24.84 -20.69
C LEU A 731 -21.51 -24.20 -19.43
N ALA A 732 -22.23 -24.95 -18.60
CA ALA A 732 -22.76 -24.45 -17.34
C ALA A 732 -21.63 -24.01 -16.39
N LEU A 733 -20.47 -24.68 -16.39
CA LEU A 733 -19.31 -24.26 -15.59
C LEU A 733 -18.52 -23.07 -16.19
N ALA A 734 -18.94 -22.50 -17.32
CA ALA A 734 -18.24 -21.38 -17.95
C ALA A 734 -18.27 -20.12 -17.08
N SER A 735 -17.16 -19.37 -17.09
CA SER A 735 -17.02 -18.14 -16.32
C SER A 735 -17.71 -16.95 -16.98
N SER A 736 -17.94 -15.88 -16.20
CA SER A 736 -18.56 -14.65 -16.67
C SER A 736 -17.88 -13.97 -17.88
N SER A 737 -16.61 -14.26 -18.16
CA SER A 737 -15.89 -13.69 -19.32
C SER A 737 -16.17 -14.40 -20.64
N ASP A 738 -16.62 -15.66 -20.60
CA ASP A 738 -16.92 -16.48 -21.79
C ASP A 738 -18.40 -16.38 -22.21
N LYS A 739 -19.25 -15.68 -21.44
CA LYS A 739 -20.71 -15.59 -21.60
C LYS A 739 -21.19 -15.25 -23.02
N GLY A 740 -20.56 -14.27 -23.68
CA GLY A 740 -20.97 -13.84 -25.02
C GLY A 740 -20.81 -14.94 -26.08
N ASN A 741 -19.70 -15.69 -26.02
CA ASN A 741 -19.47 -16.78 -26.97
C ASN A 741 -20.35 -18.01 -26.68
N VAL A 742 -20.68 -18.24 -25.41
CA VAL A 742 -21.55 -19.35 -24.98
C VAL A 742 -23.00 -19.09 -25.40
N HIS A 743 -23.50 -17.87 -25.27
CA HIS A 743 -24.85 -17.51 -25.72
C HIS A 743 -25.03 -17.72 -27.24
N ASP A 744 -24.09 -17.21 -28.06
CA ASP A 744 -24.13 -17.38 -29.51
C ASP A 744 -24.06 -18.86 -29.95
N ALA A 745 -23.28 -19.67 -29.22
CA ALA A 745 -23.19 -21.11 -29.45
C ALA A 745 -24.50 -21.85 -29.10
N LEU A 746 -25.13 -21.51 -27.97
CA LEU A 746 -26.40 -22.09 -27.54
C LEU A 746 -27.56 -21.69 -28.44
N GLU A 747 -27.61 -20.44 -28.91
CA GLU A 747 -28.62 -20.00 -29.86
C GLU A 747 -28.52 -20.78 -31.17
N SER A 748 -27.28 -21.03 -31.62
CA SER A 748 -26.99 -21.84 -32.81
C SER A 748 -27.39 -23.31 -32.60
N GLU A 749 -27.06 -23.90 -31.46
CA GLU A 749 -27.43 -25.28 -31.12
C GLU A 749 -28.95 -25.45 -30.99
N ARG A 750 -29.67 -24.51 -30.36
CA ARG A 750 -31.14 -24.52 -30.27
C ARG A 750 -31.79 -24.46 -31.65
N LYS A 751 -31.27 -23.61 -32.55
CA LYS A 751 -31.73 -23.55 -33.95
C LYS A 751 -31.53 -24.89 -34.64
N ILE A 752 -30.37 -25.52 -34.45
CA ILE A 752 -30.05 -26.84 -35.01
C ILE A 752 -30.97 -27.93 -34.44
N ASN A 753 -31.17 -27.99 -33.12
CA ASN A 753 -32.03 -28.99 -32.45
C ASN A 753 -33.51 -28.82 -32.78
N LYS A 754 -34.00 -27.58 -32.90
CA LYS A 754 -35.36 -27.30 -33.43
C LYS A 754 -35.47 -27.75 -34.89
N LEU A 755 -34.48 -27.47 -35.73
CA LEU A 755 -34.44 -27.97 -37.11
C LEU A 755 -34.46 -29.49 -37.13
N ALA A 756 -33.61 -30.15 -36.35
CA ALA A 756 -33.49 -31.61 -36.30
C ALA A 756 -34.81 -32.26 -35.86
N LYS A 757 -35.44 -31.79 -34.78
CA LYS A 757 -36.78 -32.27 -34.35
C LYS A 757 -37.87 -32.00 -35.40
N LYS A 758 -37.80 -30.86 -36.12
CA LYS A 758 -38.72 -30.55 -37.23
C LYS A 758 -38.51 -31.52 -38.39
N TYR A 759 -37.26 -31.82 -38.76
CA TYR A 759 -36.93 -32.79 -39.80
C TYR A 759 -37.31 -34.22 -39.41
N GLU A 760 -37.09 -34.63 -38.17
CA GLU A 760 -37.44 -35.97 -37.66
C GLU A 760 -38.97 -36.18 -37.61
N LYS A 761 -39.71 -35.15 -37.20
CA LYS A 761 -41.19 -35.12 -37.24
C LYS A 761 -41.73 -35.11 -38.67
N ASN A 762 -41.02 -34.48 -39.61
CA ASN A 762 -41.38 -34.47 -41.03
C ASN A 762 -41.00 -35.79 -41.74
N TYR A 763 -39.95 -36.49 -41.29
CA TYR A 763 -39.54 -37.78 -41.85
C TYR A 763 -40.44 -38.94 -41.40
N THR A 764 -40.99 -38.87 -40.19
CA THR A 764 -41.93 -39.87 -39.65
C THR A 764 -43.36 -39.71 -40.17
N ARG A 765 -43.75 -38.54 -40.71
CA ARG A 765 -44.98 -38.36 -41.49
C ARG A 765 -44.67 -38.49 -42.98
N LYS A 766 -44.92 -39.66 -43.57
CA LYS A 766 -45.12 -39.75 -45.03
C LYS A 766 -46.26 -38.80 -45.43
N LYS A 767 -45.92 -37.61 -45.93
CA LYS A 767 -46.86 -36.67 -46.55
C LYS A 767 -46.24 -36.13 -47.83
N ASP A 768 -47.08 -35.98 -48.85
CA ASP A 768 -46.71 -35.62 -50.21
C ASP A 768 -45.94 -34.29 -50.29
N LEU A 769 -44.93 -34.29 -51.16
CA LEU A 769 -43.98 -33.19 -51.37
C LEU A 769 -44.64 -31.87 -51.84
N SER A 770 -45.90 -31.92 -52.30
CA SER A 770 -46.63 -30.77 -52.85
C SER A 770 -47.29 -29.88 -51.80
N GLU A 771 -47.57 -30.37 -50.59
CA GLU A 771 -48.13 -29.55 -49.48
C GLU A 771 -47.02 -28.81 -48.71
N LEU A 772 -45.75 -29.19 -48.86
CA LEU A 772 -44.63 -28.65 -48.07
C LEU A 772 -44.20 -27.22 -48.46
N MET A 773 -44.69 -26.71 -49.59
CA MET A 773 -44.30 -25.40 -50.14
C MET A 773 -45.29 -24.27 -49.82
N ALA A 774 -46.36 -24.53 -49.05
CA ALA A 774 -47.43 -23.56 -48.82
C ALA A 774 -47.46 -22.91 -47.42
N ASP A 775 -46.68 -23.38 -46.44
CA ASP A 775 -46.65 -22.84 -45.06
C ASP A 775 -45.30 -22.20 -44.71
N ILE A 776 -44.95 -21.12 -45.40
CA ILE A 776 -43.92 -20.18 -44.94
C ILE A 776 -44.60 -18.84 -44.69
N ASP A 777 -45.29 -18.74 -43.55
CA ASP A 777 -45.57 -17.45 -42.94
C ASP A 777 -44.38 -17.07 -42.05
N GLU A 778 -43.84 -15.88 -42.33
CA GLU A 778 -42.52 -15.41 -41.90
C GLU A 778 -42.57 -14.63 -40.57
N GLU A 779 -43.50 -14.93 -39.67
CA GLU A 779 -43.75 -14.07 -38.50
C GLU A 779 -43.97 -14.88 -37.21
N GLU A 780 -42.88 -15.40 -36.64
CA GLU A 780 -42.77 -15.61 -35.19
C GLU A 780 -41.29 -15.77 -34.79
N LEU A 781 -40.57 -14.64 -34.71
CA LEU A 781 -39.23 -14.58 -34.14
C LEU A 781 -39.05 -13.35 -33.25
N GLU A 782 -39.98 -13.10 -32.36
CA GLU A 782 -39.70 -12.32 -31.16
C GLU A 782 -39.42 -13.28 -30.00
N LEU A 783 -38.14 -13.58 -29.79
CA LEU A 783 -37.67 -14.19 -28.55
C LEU A 783 -37.60 -13.10 -27.47
N PRO A 784 -38.05 -13.38 -26.24
CA PRO A 784 -37.86 -12.46 -25.13
C PRO A 784 -36.36 -12.24 -24.91
N VAL A 785 -35.97 -11.00 -24.60
CA VAL A 785 -34.60 -10.68 -24.14
C VAL A 785 -34.38 -11.43 -22.83
N ALA A 786 -33.75 -12.61 -22.91
CA ALA A 786 -33.34 -13.37 -21.75
C ALA A 786 -32.31 -12.54 -20.96
N THR A 787 -32.52 -12.41 -19.65
CA THR A 787 -31.47 -11.84 -18.79
C THR A 787 -30.37 -12.88 -18.62
N ASP A 788 -29.10 -12.46 -18.49
CA ASP A 788 -27.94 -13.37 -18.48
C ASP A 788 -28.07 -14.55 -17.48
N GLY A 789 -28.79 -14.35 -16.36
CA GLY A 789 -29.05 -15.40 -15.37
C GLY A 789 -30.04 -16.49 -15.80
N ASP A 790 -30.97 -16.18 -16.72
CA ASP A 790 -31.98 -17.15 -17.19
C ASP A 790 -31.33 -18.25 -18.05
N THR A 791 -30.33 -17.89 -18.85
CA THR A 791 -29.64 -18.81 -19.77
C THR A 791 -28.87 -19.89 -19.00
N GLU A 792 -28.23 -19.52 -17.89
CA GLU A 792 -27.40 -20.41 -17.08
C GLU A 792 -28.22 -21.49 -16.35
N ILE A 793 -29.36 -21.06 -15.77
CA ILE A 793 -30.34 -21.96 -15.15
C ILE A 793 -30.93 -22.91 -16.20
N GLU A 794 -31.19 -22.41 -17.40
CA GLU A 794 -31.71 -23.20 -18.51
C GLU A 794 -30.72 -24.29 -18.97
N VAL A 795 -29.42 -23.99 -19.11
CA VAL A 795 -28.40 -24.98 -19.52
C VAL A 795 -28.19 -26.07 -18.46
N SER A 796 -28.17 -25.70 -17.17
CA SER A 796 -28.14 -26.67 -16.08
C SER A 796 -29.37 -27.59 -16.10
N SER A 797 -30.56 -27.01 -16.37
CA SER A 797 -31.79 -27.79 -16.47
C SER A 797 -31.79 -28.77 -17.64
N GLU A 798 -31.21 -28.38 -18.79
CA GLU A 798 -31.07 -29.26 -19.95
C GLU A 798 -30.17 -30.47 -19.66
N ALA A 799 -29.04 -30.28 -18.96
CA ALA A 799 -28.18 -31.38 -18.53
C ALA A 799 -28.90 -32.37 -17.61
N LEU A 800 -29.79 -31.87 -16.74
CA LEU A 800 -30.62 -32.71 -15.85
C LEU A 800 -31.77 -33.41 -16.58
N GLU A 801 -32.28 -32.86 -17.68
CA GLU A 801 -33.25 -33.55 -18.54
C GLU A 801 -32.60 -34.71 -19.29
N LYS A 802 -31.41 -34.50 -19.85
CA LYS A 802 -30.60 -35.55 -20.51
C LYS A 802 -30.33 -36.72 -19.57
N GLU A 803 -30.12 -36.46 -18.28
CA GLU A 803 -29.95 -37.51 -17.27
C GLU A 803 -31.17 -38.46 -17.19
N ARG A 804 -32.37 -37.90 -17.25
CA ARG A 804 -33.60 -38.72 -17.21
C ARG A 804 -33.73 -39.58 -18.47
N GLU A 805 -33.32 -39.03 -19.62
CA GLU A 805 -33.29 -39.76 -20.89
C GLU A 805 -32.28 -40.91 -20.86
N ILE A 806 -31.06 -40.67 -20.37
CA ILE A 806 -29.99 -41.68 -20.19
C ILE A 806 -30.50 -42.83 -19.32
N ASN A 807 -31.09 -42.53 -18.16
CA ASN A 807 -31.67 -43.53 -17.25
C ASN A 807 -32.77 -44.37 -17.91
N GLN A 808 -33.63 -43.75 -18.73
CA GLN A 808 -34.69 -44.46 -19.45
C GLN A 808 -34.12 -45.38 -20.54
N LEU A 809 -33.18 -44.87 -21.33
CA LEU A 809 -32.52 -45.62 -22.40
C LEU A 809 -31.71 -46.79 -21.85
N ALA A 810 -30.94 -46.60 -20.77
CA ALA A 810 -30.16 -47.66 -20.14
C ALA A 810 -31.05 -48.83 -19.68
N ARG A 811 -32.15 -48.54 -18.97
CA ARG A 811 -33.13 -49.55 -18.55
C ARG A 811 -33.83 -50.22 -19.72
N GLN A 812 -34.16 -49.46 -20.76
CA GLN A 812 -34.78 -50.02 -21.96
C GLN A 812 -33.83 -51.01 -22.64
N TYR A 813 -32.59 -50.60 -22.88
CA TYR A 813 -31.58 -51.42 -23.56
C TYR A 813 -31.18 -52.64 -22.75
N GLU A 814 -31.08 -52.53 -21.42
CA GLU A 814 -30.88 -53.68 -20.55
C GLU A 814 -32.01 -54.71 -20.71
N ASN A 815 -33.27 -54.28 -20.60
CA ASN A 815 -34.44 -55.16 -20.75
C ASN A 815 -34.53 -55.80 -22.14
N GLU A 816 -34.27 -55.03 -23.19
CA GLU A 816 -34.24 -55.53 -24.57
C GLU A 816 -33.09 -56.53 -24.79
N HIS A 817 -31.95 -56.33 -24.13
CA HIS A 817 -30.79 -57.22 -24.24
C HIS A 817 -31.00 -58.53 -23.47
N VAL A 818 -31.62 -58.48 -22.28
CA VAL A 818 -32.05 -59.68 -21.53
C VAL A 818 -33.02 -60.52 -22.36
N LYS A 819 -34.01 -59.92 -23.02
CA LYS A 819 -34.92 -60.64 -23.93
C LYS A 819 -34.19 -61.28 -25.10
N ARG A 820 -33.16 -60.62 -25.66
CA ARG A 820 -32.32 -61.17 -26.74
C ARG A 820 -31.51 -62.37 -26.27
N ARG A 821 -30.97 -62.33 -25.06
CA ARG A 821 -30.27 -63.46 -24.42
C ARG A 821 -31.22 -64.64 -24.20
N ASP A 822 -32.40 -64.41 -23.64
CA ASP A 822 -33.37 -65.46 -23.34
C ASP A 822 -33.90 -66.14 -24.63
N ALA A 823 -33.89 -65.41 -25.75
CA ALA A 823 -34.19 -65.92 -27.08
C ALA A 823 -32.99 -66.61 -27.79
N GLY A 824 -31.84 -66.75 -27.12
CA GLY A 824 -30.63 -67.39 -27.66
C GLY A 824 -29.90 -66.61 -28.75
N LYS A 825 -30.22 -65.32 -28.93
CA LYS A 825 -29.68 -64.48 -30.03
C LYS A 825 -28.34 -63.81 -29.70
N CYS A 826 -27.87 -63.91 -28.45
CA CYS A 826 -26.61 -63.33 -28.00
C CYS A 826 -25.81 -64.31 -27.14
N ALA A 827 -24.49 -64.24 -27.23
CA ALA A 827 -23.59 -64.98 -26.36
C ALA A 827 -23.67 -64.48 -24.90
N VAL A 828 -23.75 -65.42 -23.94
CA VAL A 828 -23.86 -65.10 -22.51
C VAL A 828 -22.67 -64.28 -22.00
N GLU A 829 -21.45 -64.56 -22.47
CA GLU A 829 -20.24 -63.85 -22.04
C GLU A 829 -20.22 -62.39 -22.51
N THR A 830 -20.63 -62.13 -23.76
CA THR A 830 -20.69 -60.77 -24.34
C THR A 830 -21.86 -59.97 -23.77
N ASN A 831 -22.94 -60.65 -23.36
CA ASN A 831 -24.10 -60.05 -22.71
C ASN A 831 -23.74 -59.41 -21.36
N VAL A 832 -22.93 -60.07 -20.54
CA VAL A 832 -22.51 -59.53 -19.24
C VAL A 832 -21.69 -58.25 -19.43
N ILE A 833 -20.78 -58.23 -20.40
CA ILE A 833 -19.92 -57.07 -20.70
C ILE A 833 -20.76 -55.89 -21.21
N PHE A 834 -21.78 -56.14 -22.04
CA PHE A 834 -22.68 -55.09 -22.53
C PHE A 834 -23.47 -54.44 -21.40
N VAL A 835 -24.03 -55.23 -20.49
CA VAL A 835 -24.79 -54.70 -19.34
C VAL A 835 -23.87 -53.93 -18.38
N GLU A 836 -22.67 -54.46 -18.10
CA GLU A 836 -21.68 -53.72 -17.31
C GLU A 836 -21.29 -52.38 -17.99
N MET A 837 -21.18 -52.35 -19.31
CA MET A 837 -20.91 -51.11 -20.05
C MET A 837 -22.07 -50.11 -19.95
N LEU A 838 -23.33 -50.56 -20.07
CA LEU A 838 -24.49 -49.69 -19.87
C LEU A 838 -24.50 -49.06 -18.49
N TRP A 839 -24.14 -49.81 -17.45
CA TRP A 839 -24.06 -49.31 -16.08
C TRP A 839 -22.93 -48.30 -15.88
N GLU A 840 -21.76 -48.51 -16.50
CA GLU A 840 -20.68 -47.52 -16.46
C GLU A 840 -21.06 -46.22 -17.20
N LEU A 841 -21.79 -46.32 -18.32
CA LEU A 841 -22.33 -45.15 -19.04
C LEU A 841 -23.42 -44.41 -18.24
N GLU A 842 -24.31 -45.14 -17.55
CA GLU A 842 -25.33 -44.55 -16.66
C GLU A 842 -24.67 -43.75 -15.51
N LYS A 843 -23.67 -44.32 -14.83
CA LYS A 843 -22.95 -43.62 -13.75
C LYS A 843 -22.21 -42.38 -14.22
N LEU A 844 -21.65 -42.40 -15.43
CA LEU A 844 -21.05 -41.21 -16.02
C LEU A 844 -22.07 -40.07 -16.14
N GLY A 845 -23.31 -40.40 -16.52
CA GLY A 845 -24.44 -39.48 -16.50
C GLY A 845 -24.73 -38.93 -15.11
N ASP A 846 -24.83 -39.81 -14.10
CA ASP A 846 -25.06 -39.42 -12.70
C ASP A 846 -24.02 -38.41 -12.20
N HIS A 847 -22.72 -38.63 -12.49
CA HIS A 847 -21.65 -37.72 -12.08
C HIS A 847 -21.75 -36.36 -12.79
N LEU A 848 -22.07 -36.34 -14.10
CA LEU A 848 -22.33 -35.12 -14.85
C LEU A 848 -23.55 -34.36 -14.31
N ALA A 849 -24.64 -35.06 -14.00
CA ALA A 849 -25.84 -34.49 -13.42
C ALA A 849 -25.60 -33.92 -12.01
N ASN A 850 -24.79 -34.60 -11.19
CA ASN A 850 -24.37 -34.11 -9.88
C ASN A 850 -23.63 -32.77 -9.97
N ILE A 851 -22.75 -32.61 -10.97
CA ILE A 851 -22.08 -31.34 -11.24
C ILE A 851 -23.11 -30.30 -11.70
N ALA A 852 -23.95 -30.62 -12.70
CA ALA A 852 -24.99 -29.74 -13.23
C ALA A 852 -25.91 -29.19 -12.14
N MET A 853 -26.35 -30.05 -11.20
CA MET A 853 -27.25 -29.69 -10.10
C MET A 853 -26.63 -28.65 -9.15
N ARG A 854 -25.30 -28.65 -9.00
CA ARG A 854 -24.59 -27.70 -8.13
C ARG A 854 -24.22 -26.41 -8.84
N THR A 855 -24.15 -26.42 -10.17
CA THR A 855 -23.75 -25.28 -10.98
C THR A 855 -24.57 -24.01 -10.77
N PRO A 856 -25.92 -24.04 -10.66
CA PRO A 856 -26.70 -22.83 -10.40
C PRO A 856 -26.28 -22.11 -9.11
N LYS A 857 -26.03 -22.85 -8.02
CA LYS A 857 -25.53 -22.27 -6.76
C LYS A 857 -24.08 -21.78 -6.86
N ILE A 858 -23.29 -22.41 -7.72
CA ILE A 858 -21.94 -21.94 -8.05
C ILE A 858 -22.03 -20.62 -8.83
N GLN A 859 -23.02 -20.48 -9.72
CA GLN A 859 -23.27 -19.31 -10.56
C GLN A 859 -23.99 -18.16 -9.85
N GLU A 860 -24.85 -18.42 -8.85
CA GLU A 860 -25.42 -17.38 -7.98
C GLU A 860 -24.32 -16.51 -7.37
N HIS A 861 -23.13 -17.10 -7.12
CA HIS A 861 -21.94 -16.35 -6.72
C HIS A 861 -21.64 -15.22 -7.68
N TYR A 862 -21.82 -15.44 -8.97
CA TYR A 862 -21.51 -14.53 -10.06
C TYR A 862 -22.63 -13.51 -10.30
N VAL A 863 -23.90 -13.89 -10.10
CA VAL A 863 -25.09 -13.05 -10.35
C VAL A 863 -25.34 -12.06 -9.21
N GLU A 864 -25.21 -12.46 -7.94
CA GLU A 864 -25.33 -11.52 -6.80
C GLU A 864 -24.17 -10.51 -6.73
N MET A 865 -23.15 -10.68 -7.58
CA MET A 865 -21.99 -9.80 -7.72
C MET A 865 -22.11 -8.77 -8.84
N GLU A 866 -23.12 -8.83 -9.72
CA GLU A 866 -23.44 -7.77 -10.71
C GLU A 866 -24.31 -6.68 -10.07
#